data_AF-A0A8H6E214-F1
#
_entry.id   AF-A0A8H6E214-F1
#
_cell.length_a   1.000
_cell.length_b   1.000
_cell.length_c   1.000
_cell.angle_alpha   90.00
_cell.angle_beta   90.00
_cell.angle_gamma   90.00
#
_symmetry.space_group_name_H-M   'P 1'
#
loop_
_entity.id
_entity.type
_entity.pdbx_description
1 polymer ?
#
loop_
_entity_poly.entity_id
_entity_poly.type
_entity_poly.pdbx_seq_one_letter_code
_entity_poly.pdbx_strand_id
1 'polypeptide(L)'
;MSVLSAVTALLIWLGLVKAKLVRETLEFTWGEGAPNGVPRQMVLTNGGYPGPDLVFDEDDDVEVAQGDKTCTFHKPDAPRPYSAITKDRAELVKMQRAEANPNLMLITDWTHFTAQEYYQAEIDSGLNLFCIDSILINGKGSVYCPGGKYMQGLAGSQIGLVLEGTNLTDRGCLVPALHNVQGSWPNQKPDAVPQSMHNNCTPSDGGMPVIKVDQRDGWASLNFIGAQAQKGTTFSVDNHPMWVYEVDGQFVEPRQYEMVGMYNGARYSVLIKLDQAPGDYAIRVTDNGGDQVISGYAVLSYSAPNRKGDGVRPQALVGPHTKGYIDYAGQNTSASVRYLNYTENLPAFNVPLLPKSADLTLKTHMTRINSSYQWSLGNGVLYEPETTADTPLIFAKQPLDLIAPKYVLQTLNNTWVDIIIQIVSDPEMDPIHPPHPIHKHGNRAYIIGDGMGVFNWSSVDEGIRERPDLFYLDKPALRDTFTTNTLTASQDGGVWIAIRYHVQGPFPSLLHCHITTHQEGGMALALLDGIDDLIIMASNLTVEQKYSLVTRRMELQNGATAQELRALLLKDRPVRFLWDTAPTGKPHIGYFVPWVKLSDFIRAGGEVTVGLVDTYAFLINYKHPWEEVQHKTAFYRYLITTVLTAMGVPMSKVKFEQESNHQGTPRYNVDLWKFCTLVSQADVRATGAEVGAATLLSPLLTPIVQELMVEYFQADVEIGGKDQRGIYTLGEQFLPQLGYRSPAHLMTELLPSLVGGKMSSSDSANTKIMFLDNEQTVREKVSRASCDAGVVEGNGILPILEHVLMPISELRWSNQSHSSQKPVNGGGYESNGQNGSEGAKWPFCSKDAPWGTLFSIPVRNVGCECKAYRHYQSYEAIEKDYKEQLITPETLKAAVASALNELLDPVRLAYEGNAEWREADRMGYPEDWLGVQ
;
A
#
# COMPACT_ATOMS: atom_id res chain seq x y z
N MET A 1 26.21 31.38 36.54
CA MET A 1 24.73 31.28 36.48
C MET A 1 24.33 31.37 35.01
N SER A 2 24.98 30.62 34.12
CA SER A 2 24.86 29.19 33.81
C SER A 2 23.66 28.91 32.90
N VAL A 3 24.01 28.77 31.62
CA VAL A 3 23.31 28.10 30.52
C VAL A 3 22.59 26.81 30.97
N LEU A 4 23.05 26.20 32.08
CA LEU A 4 22.37 25.10 32.77
C LEU A 4 20.90 25.38 33.15
N SER A 5 20.53 26.61 33.51
CA SER A 5 19.14 26.98 33.87
C SER A 5 18.22 27.17 32.65
N ALA A 6 18.78 27.52 31.49
CA ALA A 6 18.03 27.59 30.23
C ALA A 6 17.84 26.20 29.61
N VAL A 7 18.82 25.30 29.77
CA VAL A 7 18.73 23.90 29.34
C VAL A 7 17.77 23.10 30.23
N THR A 8 17.68 23.39 31.52
CA THR A 8 16.64 22.76 32.38
C THR A 8 15.23 23.28 32.07
N ALA A 9 15.07 24.55 31.68
CA ALA A 9 13.76 25.07 31.26
C ALA A 9 13.30 24.50 29.90
N LEU A 10 14.23 24.24 28.96
CA LEU A 10 13.90 23.57 27.69
C LEU A 10 13.63 22.06 27.86
N LEU A 11 14.27 21.39 28.82
CA LEU A 11 14.00 19.98 29.11
C LEU A 11 12.69 19.74 29.90
N ILE A 12 12.14 20.76 30.55
CA ILE A 12 10.81 20.69 31.19
C ILE A 12 9.67 20.94 30.17
N TRP A 13 9.98 21.52 28.99
CA TRP A 13 9.02 21.72 27.88
C TRP A 13 9.07 20.64 26.81
N LEU A 14 10.03 19.71 26.89
CA LEU A 14 9.89 18.39 26.29
C LEU A 14 8.97 17.57 27.18
N GLY A 15 7.69 17.93 27.16
CA GLY A 15 6.63 17.05 27.62
C GLY A 15 6.80 15.75 26.84
N LEU A 16 7.32 14.73 27.52
CA LEU A 16 7.14 13.35 27.14
C LEU A 16 5.65 13.18 26.87
N VAL A 17 5.24 13.17 25.61
CA VAL A 17 3.97 12.61 25.19
C VAL A 17 4.11 11.11 25.46
N LYS A 18 3.94 10.73 26.73
CA LYS A 18 3.71 9.34 27.08
C LYS A 18 2.28 9.08 26.65
N ALA A 19 2.10 8.44 25.51
CA ALA A 19 0.86 7.74 25.22
C ALA A 19 0.44 7.00 26.48
N LYS A 20 -0.77 7.27 26.96
CA LYS A 20 -1.26 6.67 28.20
C LYS A 20 -1.71 5.27 27.81
N LEU A 21 -1.05 4.24 28.32
CA LEU A 21 -1.57 2.87 28.16
C LEU A 21 -2.90 2.76 28.92
N VAL A 22 -4.01 2.84 28.19
CA VAL A 22 -5.37 2.61 28.69
C VAL A 22 -5.72 1.15 28.44
N ARG A 23 -6.20 0.44 29.48
CA ARG A 23 -6.61 -0.95 29.40
C ARG A 23 -8.07 -1.06 29.82
N GLU A 24 -8.91 -1.49 28.89
CA GLU A 24 -10.33 -1.76 29.13
C GLU A 24 -10.63 -3.21 28.74
N THR A 25 -11.54 -3.88 29.45
CA THR A 25 -11.97 -5.26 29.15
C THR A 25 -13.40 -5.24 28.63
N LEU A 26 -13.63 -5.94 27.51
CA LEU A 26 -14.91 -5.94 26.82
C LEU A 26 -15.39 -7.38 26.63
N GLU A 27 -16.45 -7.69 27.37
CA GLU A 27 -17.06 -9.00 27.44
C GLU A 27 -18.25 -9.06 26.48
N PHE A 28 -18.21 -9.96 25.50
CA PHE A 28 -19.32 -10.22 24.60
C PHE A 28 -20.13 -11.41 25.10
N THR A 29 -21.40 -11.19 25.43
CA THR A 29 -22.30 -12.24 25.90
C THR A 29 -23.58 -12.27 25.08
N TRP A 30 -24.14 -13.45 24.88
CA TRP A 30 -25.52 -13.56 24.42
C TRP A 30 -26.45 -13.24 25.58
N GLY A 31 -27.39 -12.33 25.34
CA GLY A 31 -28.41 -11.96 26.32
C GLY A 31 -29.70 -11.49 25.65
N GLU A 32 -30.76 -11.41 26.45
CA GLU A 32 -32.03 -10.84 26.00
C GLU A 32 -31.96 -9.31 26.01
N GLY A 33 -32.32 -8.67 24.90
CA GLY A 33 -32.42 -7.22 24.78
C GLY A 33 -33.63 -6.81 23.94
N ALA A 34 -34.15 -5.59 24.17
CA ALA A 34 -35.28 -5.03 23.43
C ALA A 34 -35.06 -3.56 23.00
N PRO A 35 -34.07 -3.26 22.14
CA PRO A 35 -33.73 -1.88 21.75
C PRO A 35 -34.88 -1.10 21.11
N ASN A 36 -35.76 -1.80 20.38
CA ASN A 36 -36.99 -1.24 19.81
C ASN A 36 -38.27 -1.65 20.55
N GLY A 37 -38.16 -2.25 21.74
CA GLY A 37 -39.30 -2.74 22.53
C GLY A 37 -39.75 -4.16 22.21
N VAL A 38 -39.13 -4.84 21.24
CA VAL A 38 -39.36 -6.27 20.97
C VAL A 38 -38.18 -7.08 21.50
N PRO A 39 -38.37 -7.96 22.50
CA PRO A 39 -37.28 -8.77 23.07
C PRO A 39 -36.73 -9.80 22.08
N ARG A 40 -35.39 -9.91 22.00
CA ARG A 40 -34.70 -10.99 21.29
C ARG A 40 -33.35 -11.32 21.92
N GLN A 41 -32.80 -12.48 21.57
CA GLN A 41 -31.40 -12.77 21.85
C GLN A 41 -30.52 -11.90 20.95
N MET A 42 -29.52 -11.28 21.57
CA MET A 42 -28.54 -10.43 20.89
C MET A 42 -27.21 -10.45 21.63
N VAL A 43 -26.16 -9.99 20.95
CA VAL A 43 -24.86 -9.80 21.58
C VAL A 43 -24.88 -8.52 22.40
N LEU A 44 -24.54 -8.64 23.68
CA LEU A 44 -24.32 -7.54 24.61
C LEU A 44 -22.82 -7.35 24.81
N THR A 45 -22.40 -6.10 24.98
CA THR A 45 -21.01 -5.76 25.31
C THR A 45 -20.97 -5.21 26.73
N ASN A 46 -20.22 -5.86 27.62
CA ASN A 46 -20.22 -5.59 29.06
C ASN A 46 -21.64 -5.60 29.67
N GLY A 47 -22.48 -6.52 29.18
CA GLY A 47 -23.86 -6.68 29.63
C GLY A 47 -24.86 -5.61 29.14
N GLY A 48 -24.45 -4.72 28.22
CA GLY A 48 -25.29 -3.65 27.69
C GLY A 48 -25.36 -3.58 26.16
N TYR A 49 -26.36 -2.83 25.67
CA TYR A 49 -26.48 -2.43 24.26
C TYR A 49 -26.98 -0.98 24.15
N PRO A 50 -26.35 -0.13 23.32
CA PRO A 50 -25.06 -0.35 22.66
C PRO A 50 -23.98 -0.62 23.72
N GLY A 51 -22.81 -1.13 23.33
CA GLY A 51 -21.72 -1.33 24.30
C GLY A 51 -21.30 -0.04 25.02
N PRO A 52 -20.34 -0.08 25.96
CA PRO A 52 -19.81 1.13 26.58
C PRO A 52 -19.08 2.03 25.56
N ASP A 53 -18.97 3.32 25.83
CA ASP A 53 -18.09 4.22 25.06
C ASP A 53 -16.63 3.93 25.40
N LEU A 54 -15.76 3.90 24.40
CA LEU A 54 -14.31 3.81 24.58
C LEU A 54 -13.65 5.03 23.96
N VAL A 55 -12.72 5.62 24.72
CA VAL A 55 -12.11 6.91 24.42
C VAL A 55 -10.60 6.73 24.38
N PHE A 56 -9.99 7.11 23.25
CA PHE A 56 -8.55 7.08 23.00
C PHE A 56 -8.11 8.38 22.31
N ASP A 57 -6.83 8.73 22.43
CA ASP A 57 -6.24 9.88 21.76
C ASP A 57 -5.53 9.47 20.44
N GLU A 58 -5.40 10.41 19.49
CA GLU A 58 -4.62 10.19 18.27
C GLU A 58 -3.13 9.93 18.63
N ASP A 59 -2.53 8.89 18.02
CA ASP A 59 -1.19 8.35 18.33
C ASP A 59 -1.06 7.53 19.62
N ASP A 60 -2.16 7.16 20.29
CA ASP A 60 -2.10 6.17 21.37
C ASP A 60 -1.75 4.76 20.82
N ASP A 61 -0.82 4.07 21.49
CA ASP A 61 -0.60 2.64 21.29
C ASP A 61 -1.80 1.85 21.84
N VAL A 62 -2.73 1.50 20.96
CA VAL A 62 -3.91 0.69 21.32
C VAL A 62 -3.62 -0.78 21.06
N GLU A 63 -3.40 -1.55 22.12
CA GLU A 63 -3.30 -3.01 22.05
C GLU A 63 -4.72 -3.62 22.19
N VAL A 64 -5.28 -4.10 21.07
CA VAL A 64 -6.61 -4.75 21.06
C VAL A 64 -6.45 -6.26 21.25
N ALA A 65 -6.74 -6.76 22.44
CA ALA A 65 -6.96 -8.17 22.71
C ALA A 65 -8.46 -8.39 22.94
N GLN A 66 -9.14 -9.06 22.00
CA GLN A 66 -10.58 -9.38 21.96
C GLN A 66 -11.47 -8.57 22.93
N GLY A 67 -12.06 -7.48 22.40
CA GLY A 67 -12.96 -6.60 23.14
C GLY A 67 -12.95 -5.13 22.68
N ASP A 68 -14.07 -4.57 22.15
CA ASP A 68 -14.05 -3.29 21.35
C ASP A 68 -14.91 -2.10 21.81
N LYS A 69 -14.42 -0.88 21.48
CA LYS A 69 -15.05 0.40 21.00
C LYS A 69 -13.97 1.52 20.85
N THR A 70 -14.19 2.64 20.16
CA THR A 70 -13.24 3.77 19.93
C THR A 70 -13.96 5.13 19.76
N CYS A 71 -13.28 6.28 19.99
CA CYS A 71 -13.69 7.66 19.64
C CYS A 71 -12.46 8.53 19.31
N THR A 72 -12.61 9.56 18.47
CA THR A 72 -11.52 10.41 17.92
C THR A 72 -11.58 11.83 18.50
N PHE A 73 -10.49 12.34 19.08
CA PHE A 73 -10.35 13.71 19.58
C PHE A 73 -9.24 14.44 18.81
N HIS A 74 -9.46 15.70 18.42
CA HIS A 74 -8.42 16.51 17.77
C HIS A 74 -7.44 17.05 18.80
N LYS A 75 -6.13 17.04 18.47
CA LYS A 75 -5.07 17.59 19.31
C LYS A 75 -5.42 19.02 19.76
N PRO A 76 -5.15 19.43 21.02
CA PRO A 76 -5.55 20.74 21.55
C PRO A 76 -5.05 21.95 20.76
N ASP A 77 -3.98 21.79 19.99
CA ASP A 77 -3.32 22.81 19.18
C ASP A 77 -3.75 22.82 17.70
N ALA A 78 -4.49 21.82 17.24
CA ALA A 78 -5.01 21.78 15.87
C ALA A 78 -5.80 23.07 15.54
N PRO A 79 -5.66 23.67 14.35
CA PRO A 79 -6.46 24.84 13.99
C PRO A 79 -7.95 24.47 13.92
N ARG A 80 -8.81 25.21 14.63
CA ARG A 80 -10.27 25.05 14.54
C ARG A 80 -10.89 26.06 13.57
N PRO A 81 -11.95 25.67 12.82
CA PRO A 81 -12.56 26.55 11.83
C PRO A 81 -13.58 27.55 12.41
N TYR A 82 -13.80 27.58 13.73
CA TYR A 82 -14.88 28.35 14.38
C TYR A 82 -14.83 29.86 14.15
N SER A 83 -13.67 30.41 13.78
CA SER A 83 -13.56 31.82 13.41
C SER A 83 -14.35 32.19 12.14
N ALA A 84 -14.77 31.20 11.34
CA ALA A 84 -15.70 31.37 10.23
C ALA A 84 -17.16 31.54 10.70
N ILE A 85 -17.49 31.07 11.91
CA ILE A 85 -18.83 31.14 12.50
C ILE A 85 -18.99 32.44 13.31
N THR A 86 -18.00 32.79 14.13
CA THR A 86 -18.03 34.00 14.98
C THR A 86 -16.65 34.60 15.19
N LYS A 87 -16.59 35.91 15.41
CA LYS A 87 -15.36 36.62 15.83
C LYS A 87 -15.33 36.92 17.33
N ASP A 88 -16.40 36.64 18.06
CA ASP A 88 -16.46 36.83 19.52
C ASP A 88 -15.66 35.73 20.23
N ARG A 89 -14.61 36.14 20.96
CA ARG A 89 -13.74 35.24 21.72
C ARG A 89 -14.49 34.44 22.79
N ALA A 90 -15.51 35.02 23.42
CA ALA A 90 -16.27 34.31 24.45
C ALA A 90 -17.09 33.16 23.85
N GLU A 91 -17.67 33.38 22.67
CA GLU A 91 -18.42 32.35 21.94
C GLU A 91 -17.48 31.26 21.39
N LEU A 92 -16.30 31.63 20.86
CA LEU A 92 -15.30 30.66 20.41
C LEU A 92 -14.89 29.68 21.53
N VAL A 93 -14.68 30.18 22.75
CA VAL A 93 -14.33 29.34 23.91
C VAL A 93 -15.47 28.37 24.27
N LYS A 94 -16.73 28.80 24.17
CA LYS A 94 -17.88 27.92 24.42
C LYS A 94 -18.00 26.84 23.34
N MET A 95 -17.78 27.18 22.07
CA MET A 95 -17.79 26.22 20.97
C MET A 95 -16.69 25.17 21.13
N GLN A 96 -15.48 25.57 21.51
CA GLN A 96 -14.38 24.65 21.81
C GLN A 96 -14.69 23.72 22.99
N ARG A 97 -15.37 24.22 24.02
CA ARG A 97 -15.83 23.38 25.15
C ARG A 97 -16.91 22.38 24.70
N ALA A 98 -17.81 22.80 23.82
CA ALA A 98 -18.83 21.93 23.26
C ALA A 98 -18.22 20.83 22.37
N GLU A 99 -17.23 21.17 21.54
CA GLU A 99 -16.45 20.20 20.74
C GLU A 99 -15.72 19.19 21.63
N ALA A 100 -15.04 19.66 22.68
CA ALA A 100 -14.30 18.80 23.59
C ALA A 100 -15.17 17.84 24.42
N ASN A 101 -16.50 18.06 24.46
CA ASN A 101 -17.45 17.21 25.16
C ASN A 101 -18.69 16.95 24.28
N PRO A 102 -18.53 16.21 23.17
CA PRO A 102 -19.60 16.02 22.21
C PRO A 102 -20.63 15.01 22.72
N ASN A 103 -21.89 15.21 22.33
CA ASN A 103 -22.93 14.19 22.53
C ASN A 103 -22.90 13.25 21.32
N LEU A 104 -22.57 11.99 21.55
CA LEU A 104 -22.54 10.98 20.50
C LEU A 104 -23.97 10.55 20.15
N MET A 105 -24.26 10.50 18.86
CA MET A 105 -25.54 10.14 18.27
C MET A 105 -25.32 8.95 17.34
N LEU A 106 -25.28 7.74 17.90
CA LEU A 106 -25.15 6.49 17.16
C LEU A 106 -26.49 6.17 16.49
N ILE A 107 -26.50 6.19 15.16
CA ILE A 107 -27.69 5.89 14.36
C ILE A 107 -27.54 4.50 13.77
N THR A 108 -28.51 3.62 14.04
CA THR A 108 -28.57 2.28 13.44
C THR A 108 -29.97 2.04 12.90
N ASP A 109 -30.10 1.28 11.82
CA ASP A 109 -31.37 0.64 11.50
C ASP A 109 -31.50 -0.70 12.23
N TRP A 110 -32.72 -1.23 12.28
CA TRP A 110 -33.02 -2.43 13.02
C TRP A 110 -34.15 -3.20 12.38
N THR A 111 -33.93 -4.51 12.24
CA THR A 111 -34.88 -5.49 11.75
C THR A 111 -35.07 -6.60 12.78
N HIS A 112 -36.27 -7.17 12.86
CA HIS A 112 -36.57 -8.33 13.71
C HIS A 112 -35.96 -9.63 13.18
N PHE A 113 -35.48 -9.64 11.95
CA PHE A 113 -34.73 -10.75 11.36
C PHE A 113 -33.25 -10.65 11.74
N THR A 114 -32.59 -11.79 11.84
CA THR A 114 -31.12 -11.85 11.86
C THR A 114 -30.57 -11.49 10.48
N ALA A 115 -29.32 -11.04 10.39
CA ALA A 115 -28.67 -10.79 9.09
C ALA A 115 -28.73 -12.04 8.18
N GLN A 116 -28.51 -13.23 8.75
CA GLN A 116 -28.60 -14.50 8.03
C GLN A 116 -30.02 -14.77 7.48
N GLU A 117 -31.07 -14.58 8.28
CA GLU A 117 -32.45 -14.75 7.80
C GLU A 117 -32.82 -13.72 6.73
N TYR A 118 -32.33 -12.49 6.88
CA TYR A 118 -32.57 -11.41 5.92
C TYR A 118 -31.93 -11.73 4.57
N TYR A 119 -30.64 -12.07 4.56
CA TYR A 119 -29.92 -12.41 3.33
C TYR A 119 -30.46 -13.70 2.70
N GLN A 120 -30.86 -14.69 3.50
CA GLN A 120 -31.51 -15.90 2.97
C GLN A 120 -32.83 -15.57 2.25
N ALA A 121 -33.60 -14.59 2.72
CA ALA A 121 -34.81 -14.15 2.03
C ALA A 121 -34.50 -13.50 0.66
N GLU A 122 -33.37 -12.80 0.52
CA GLU A 122 -32.89 -12.26 -0.76
C GLU A 122 -32.51 -13.40 -1.72
N ILE A 123 -31.78 -14.41 -1.23
CA ILE A 123 -31.41 -15.59 -2.02
C ILE A 123 -32.66 -16.35 -2.49
N ASP A 124 -33.61 -16.63 -1.59
CA ASP A 124 -34.80 -17.44 -1.88
C ASP A 124 -35.74 -16.73 -2.87
N SER A 125 -35.82 -15.40 -2.78
CA SER A 125 -36.67 -14.57 -3.64
C SER A 125 -35.98 -14.09 -4.91
N GLY A 126 -34.64 -14.04 -4.98
CA GLY A 126 -33.91 -13.39 -6.06
C GLY A 126 -34.06 -11.86 -6.09
N LEU A 127 -34.51 -11.25 -4.99
CA LEU A 127 -34.81 -9.82 -4.88
C LEU A 127 -33.85 -9.14 -3.89
N ASN A 128 -33.51 -7.87 -4.15
CA ASN A 128 -32.84 -7.01 -3.16
C ASN A 128 -33.89 -6.44 -2.21
N LEU A 129 -33.71 -6.65 -0.90
CA LEU A 129 -34.67 -6.30 0.14
C LEU A 129 -34.10 -5.19 1.02
N PHE A 130 -34.95 -4.26 1.43
CA PHE A 130 -34.53 -3.05 2.13
C PHE A 130 -35.46 -2.66 3.28
N CYS A 131 -36.58 -3.35 3.47
CA CYS A 131 -37.53 -3.00 4.53
C CYS A 131 -36.93 -3.32 5.92
N ILE A 132 -36.99 -2.35 6.84
CA ILE A 132 -36.58 -2.48 8.25
C ILE A 132 -37.74 -2.15 9.20
N ASP A 133 -37.59 -2.47 10.49
CA ASP A 133 -38.63 -2.27 11.51
C ASP A 133 -38.53 -0.91 12.21
N SER A 134 -37.32 -0.41 12.44
CA SER A 134 -37.11 0.83 13.22
C SER A 134 -35.73 1.46 12.98
N ILE A 135 -35.65 2.78 13.12
CA ILE A 135 -34.39 3.51 13.29
C ILE A 135 -34.13 3.68 14.79
N LEU A 136 -32.94 3.29 15.26
CA LEU A 136 -32.50 3.46 16.64
C LEU A 136 -31.52 4.62 16.73
N ILE A 137 -31.62 5.35 17.85
CA ILE A 137 -30.68 6.39 18.23
C ILE A 137 -30.13 6.02 19.61
N ASN A 138 -28.81 5.88 19.73
CA ASN A 138 -28.13 5.39 20.94
C ASN A 138 -28.76 4.10 21.50
N GLY A 139 -29.11 3.19 20.58
CA GLY A 139 -29.72 1.88 20.86
C GLY A 139 -31.14 1.92 21.41
N LYS A 140 -31.87 3.01 21.22
CA LYS A 140 -33.30 3.12 21.55
C LYS A 140 -34.11 3.54 20.33
N GLY A 141 -35.24 2.90 20.13
CA GLY A 141 -36.20 3.26 19.09
C GLY A 141 -37.53 2.55 19.29
N SER A 142 -38.42 2.65 18.31
CA SER A 142 -39.77 2.08 18.37
C SER A 142 -40.24 1.72 16.98
N VAL A 143 -41.10 0.70 16.87
CA VAL A 143 -41.81 0.40 15.63
C VAL A 143 -43.04 1.31 15.56
N TYR A 144 -43.02 2.23 14.60
CA TYR A 144 -44.12 3.17 14.37
C TYR A 144 -45.01 2.67 13.23
N CYS A 145 -46.31 2.50 13.50
CA CYS A 145 -47.30 2.02 12.53
C CYS A 145 -48.39 3.07 12.24
N PRO A 146 -48.06 4.21 11.60
CA PRO A 146 -49.03 5.25 11.29
C PRO A 146 -50.02 4.85 10.18
N GLY A 147 -49.74 3.77 9.44
CA GLY A 147 -50.61 3.16 8.44
C GLY A 147 -50.30 3.60 7.00
N GLY A 148 -50.46 2.68 6.05
CA GLY A 148 -50.00 2.85 4.66
C GLY A 148 -50.57 4.07 3.93
N LYS A 149 -51.82 4.47 4.18
CA LYS A 149 -52.41 5.69 3.56
C LYS A 149 -51.74 6.98 4.01
N TYR A 150 -51.38 7.09 5.29
CA TYR A 150 -50.67 8.25 5.81
C TYR A 150 -49.28 8.32 5.18
N MET A 151 -48.58 7.18 5.16
CA MET A 151 -47.24 7.05 4.58
C MET A 151 -47.21 7.36 3.09
N GLN A 152 -48.22 6.86 2.35
CA GLN A 152 -48.39 7.14 0.93
C GLN A 152 -48.57 8.63 0.65
N GLY A 153 -49.24 9.36 1.53
CA GLY A 153 -49.42 10.81 1.41
C GLY A 153 -48.16 11.62 1.70
N LEU A 154 -47.15 11.01 2.32
CA LEU A 154 -45.85 11.62 2.62
C LEU A 154 -44.74 11.17 1.66
N ALA A 155 -45.02 10.22 0.77
CA ALA A 155 -44.03 9.69 -0.16
C ALA A 155 -43.44 10.83 -1.01
N GLY A 156 -42.12 11.02 -0.89
CA GLY A 156 -41.38 12.01 -1.67
C GLY A 156 -41.25 11.64 -3.14
N SER A 157 -40.62 12.52 -3.92
CA SER A 157 -40.47 12.32 -5.37
C SER A 157 -39.66 11.06 -5.71
N GLN A 158 -38.67 10.67 -4.90
CA GLN A 158 -37.83 9.49 -5.15
C GLN A 158 -38.63 8.18 -5.05
N ILE A 159 -39.31 7.93 -3.92
CA ILE A 159 -40.25 6.80 -3.79
C ILE A 159 -41.33 6.86 -4.90
N GLY A 160 -41.83 8.05 -5.24
CA GLY A 160 -42.81 8.22 -6.31
C GLY A 160 -42.35 7.69 -7.68
N LEU A 161 -41.04 7.69 -7.99
CA LEU A 161 -40.50 7.17 -9.24
C LEU A 161 -40.58 5.65 -9.36
N VAL A 162 -40.58 4.94 -8.23
CA VAL A 162 -40.46 3.47 -8.18
C VAL A 162 -41.76 2.75 -7.85
N LEU A 163 -42.82 3.45 -7.45
CA LEU A 163 -44.05 2.81 -6.98
C LEU A 163 -44.84 2.06 -8.07
N GLU A 164 -44.65 2.34 -9.37
CA GLU A 164 -45.33 1.63 -10.48
C GLU A 164 -46.86 1.52 -10.34
N GLY A 165 -47.51 2.52 -9.73
CA GLY A 165 -48.95 2.52 -9.46
C GLY A 165 -49.39 1.64 -8.29
N THR A 166 -48.44 1.02 -7.57
CA THR A 166 -48.65 0.35 -6.28
C THR A 166 -48.61 1.35 -5.12
N ASN A 167 -48.97 0.88 -3.92
CA ASN A 167 -48.90 1.67 -2.69
C ASN A 167 -47.84 1.12 -1.75
N LEU A 168 -47.31 1.99 -0.90
CA LEU A 168 -46.51 1.59 0.26
C LEU A 168 -47.29 0.65 1.18
N THR A 169 -46.58 -0.29 1.80
CA THR A 169 -47.14 -1.19 2.81
C THR A 169 -47.51 -0.43 4.09
N ASP A 170 -48.16 -1.12 5.04
CA ASP A 170 -48.46 -0.56 6.36
C ASP A 170 -47.21 -0.27 7.22
N ARG A 171 -46.05 -0.83 6.82
CA ARG A 171 -44.70 -0.53 7.34
C ARG A 171 -43.98 0.62 6.62
N GLY A 172 -44.60 1.18 5.57
CA GLY A 172 -43.99 2.23 4.76
C GLY A 172 -42.99 1.72 3.71
N CYS A 173 -42.93 0.42 3.47
CA CYS A 173 -41.99 -0.20 2.54
C CYS A 173 -42.57 -0.25 1.13
N LEU A 174 -41.69 -0.27 0.14
CA LEU A 174 -42.07 -0.63 -1.22
C LEU A 174 -42.48 -2.12 -1.28
N VAL A 175 -43.36 -2.46 -2.20
CA VAL A 175 -43.73 -3.87 -2.43
C VAL A 175 -42.58 -4.61 -3.16
N PRO A 176 -42.37 -5.92 -2.94
CA PRO A 176 -41.19 -6.60 -3.48
C PRO A 176 -41.11 -6.67 -5.01
N ALA A 177 -42.25 -6.75 -5.72
CA ALA A 177 -42.32 -7.05 -7.15
C ALA A 177 -42.20 -5.83 -8.10
N LEU A 178 -41.45 -4.79 -7.72
CA LEU A 178 -41.33 -3.55 -8.52
C LEU A 178 -40.20 -3.66 -9.55
N HIS A 179 -40.53 -3.54 -10.83
CA HIS A 179 -39.57 -3.68 -11.93
C HIS A 179 -38.48 -2.60 -11.90
N ASN A 180 -38.81 -1.35 -11.60
CA ASN A 180 -37.90 -0.22 -11.53
C ASN A 180 -36.84 -0.42 -10.43
N VAL A 181 -37.19 -1.12 -9.35
CA VAL A 181 -36.28 -1.41 -8.24
C VAL A 181 -35.50 -2.69 -8.50
N GLN A 182 -36.19 -3.74 -8.94
CA GLN A 182 -35.65 -5.09 -9.00
C GLN A 182 -34.99 -5.42 -10.34
N GLY A 183 -35.25 -4.67 -11.40
CA GLY A 183 -34.78 -4.98 -12.75
C GLY A 183 -35.43 -6.23 -13.36
N SER A 184 -34.94 -6.64 -14.53
CA SER A 184 -35.46 -7.78 -15.32
C SER A 184 -34.66 -9.07 -15.13
N TRP A 185 -34.05 -9.28 -13.96
CA TRP A 185 -33.21 -10.46 -13.69
C TRP A 185 -34.02 -11.77 -13.65
N PRO A 186 -33.44 -12.91 -14.06
CA PRO A 186 -34.14 -14.20 -14.05
C PRO A 186 -34.43 -14.71 -12.63
N ASN A 187 -35.39 -15.63 -12.50
CA ASN A 187 -35.72 -16.38 -11.28
C ASN A 187 -36.23 -15.55 -10.08
N GLN A 188 -36.71 -14.32 -10.29
CA GLN A 188 -37.38 -13.54 -9.24
C GLN A 188 -38.67 -14.23 -8.77
N LYS A 189 -38.83 -14.38 -7.46
CA LYS A 189 -39.96 -15.00 -6.76
C LYS A 189 -40.45 -14.09 -5.63
N PRO A 190 -41.21 -13.01 -5.95
CA PRO A 190 -41.70 -12.08 -4.93
C PRO A 190 -42.49 -12.74 -3.79
N ASP A 191 -43.23 -13.81 -4.08
CA ASP A 191 -44.02 -14.55 -3.09
C ASP A 191 -43.16 -15.32 -2.07
N ALA A 192 -41.86 -15.51 -2.34
CA ALA A 192 -40.92 -16.14 -1.40
C ALA A 192 -40.47 -15.17 -0.29
N VAL A 193 -40.69 -13.85 -0.44
CA VAL A 193 -40.36 -12.88 0.59
C VAL A 193 -41.33 -13.05 1.78
N PRO A 194 -40.83 -13.26 3.01
CA PRO A 194 -41.69 -13.37 4.18
C PRO A 194 -42.61 -12.15 4.32
N GLN A 195 -43.92 -12.39 4.43
CA GLN A 195 -44.92 -11.32 4.55
C GLN A 195 -44.65 -10.41 5.76
N SER A 196 -44.16 -10.96 6.88
CA SER A 196 -43.80 -10.20 8.06
C SER A 196 -42.59 -9.27 7.88
N MET A 197 -41.82 -9.37 6.79
CA MET A 197 -40.71 -8.46 6.52
C MET A 197 -41.19 -7.11 6.00
N HIS A 198 -42.23 -7.10 5.16
CA HIS A 198 -42.72 -5.89 4.49
C HIS A 198 -44.17 -5.51 4.86
N ASN A 199 -44.97 -6.42 5.41
CA ASN A 199 -46.34 -6.21 5.86
C ASN A 199 -46.51 -6.48 7.36
N ASN A 200 -47.71 -6.27 7.89
CA ASN A 200 -48.10 -6.57 9.27
C ASN A 200 -47.30 -5.76 10.29
N CYS A 201 -47.45 -4.43 10.23
CA CYS A 201 -46.82 -3.52 11.18
C CYS A 201 -47.45 -3.70 12.58
N THR A 202 -46.64 -4.09 13.56
CA THR A 202 -47.06 -4.19 14.98
C THR A 202 -46.27 -3.16 15.79
N PRO A 203 -46.93 -2.18 16.43
CA PRO A 203 -46.23 -1.13 17.15
C PRO A 203 -45.54 -1.66 18.41
N SER A 204 -44.38 -1.07 18.73
CA SER A 204 -43.60 -1.39 19.93
C SER A 204 -42.99 -0.10 20.52
N ASP A 205 -42.52 -0.16 21.77
CA ASP A 205 -41.87 0.98 22.44
C ASP A 205 -40.55 0.55 23.10
N GLY A 206 -39.42 0.89 22.47
CA GLY A 206 -38.07 0.75 23.06
C GLY A 206 -37.57 2.05 23.71
N GLY A 207 -38.42 3.08 23.75
CA GLY A 207 -38.10 4.39 24.28
C GLY A 207 -37.32 5.28 23.30
N MET A 208 -37.01 6.49 23.78
CA MET A 208 -36.23 7.49 23.07
C MET A 208 -35.05 7.93 23.93
N PRO A 209 -33.85 8.16 23.35
CA PRO A 209 -32.75 8.72 24.10
C PRO A 209 -33.02 10.21 24.39
N VAL A 210 -32.53 10.68 25.53
CA VAL A 210 -32.65 12.08 25.97
C VAL A 210 -31.26 12.66 26.09
N ILE A 211 -30.95 13.62 25.23
CA ILE A 211 -29.72 14.40 25.21
C ILE A 211 -29.95 15.64 26.06
N LYS A 212 -29.32 15.69 27.25
CA LYS A 212 -29.48 16.81 28.17
C LYS A 212 -28.46 17.89 27.86
N VAL A 213 -28.94 19.12 27.71
CA VAL A 213 -28.11 20.30 27.49
C VAL A 213 -28.43 21.39 28.51
N ASP A 214 -27.46 22.27 28.76
CA ASP A 214 -27.62 23.43 29.62
C ASP A 214 -27.51 24.71 28.79
N GLN A 215 -28.55 25.55 28.83
CA GLN A 215 -28.58 26.81 28.10
C GLN A 215 -27.37 27.72 28.42
N ARG A 216 -26.78 27.59 29.62
CA ARG A 216 -25.62 28.36 30.06
C ARG A 216 -24.34 28.02 29.31
N ASP A 217 -24.25 26.83 28.72
CA ASP A 217 -23.11 26.40 27.92
C ASP A 217 -23.07 27.15 26.57
N GLY A 218 -24.23 27.66 26.12
CA GLY A 218 -24.40 28.48 24.91
C GLY A 218 -24.30 27.72 23.59
N TRP A 219 -23.55 26.62 23.55
CA TRP A 219 -23.40 25.71 22.42
C TRP A 219 -23.37 24.26 22.88
N ALA A 220 -23.88 23.35 22.06
CA ALA A 220 -23.69 21.91 22.21
C ALA A 220 -23.15 21.32 20.91
N SER A 221 -22.26 20.34 21.02
CA SER A 221 -21.84 19.51 19.89
C SER A 221 -22.61 18.20 19.88
N LEU A 222 -23.10 17.81 18.71
CA LEU A 222 -23.74 16.53 18.45
C LEU A 222 -22.96 15.83 17.33
N ASN A 223 -22.46 14.61 17.59
CA ASN A 223 -21.69 13.84 16.62
C ASN A 223 -22.54 12.66 16.14
N PHE A 224 -23.10 12.78 14.93
CA PHE A 224 -23.90 11.76 14.27
C PHE A 224 -22.99 10.72 13.63
N ILE A 225 -23.20 9.45 13.99
CA ILE A 225 -22.42 8.31 13.52
C ILE A 225 -23.37 7.40 12.76
N GLY A 226 -23.18 7.30 11.44
CA GLY A 226 -23.98 6.45 10.58
C GLY A 226 -23.57 4.98 10.65
N ALA A 227 -24.07 4.25 11.64
CA ALA A 227 -23.86 2.81 11.82
C ALA A 227 -25.06 1.97 11.32
N GLN A 228 -25.84 2.50 10.37
CA GLN A 228 -26.91 1.78 9.69
C GLN A 228 -26.34 0.69 8.79
N ALA A 229 -27.03 -0.45 8.70
CA ALA A 229 -26.69 -1.55 7.82
C ALA A 229 -27.21 -1.32 6.39
N GLN A 230 -28.39 -0.73 6.23
CA GLN A 230 -29.06 -0.55 4.94
C GLN A 230 -29.40 0.91 4.64
N LYS A 231 -29.90 1.65 5.63
CA LYS A 231 -30.57 2.94 5.38
C LYS A 231 -29.65 4.16 5.35
N GLY A 232 -29.69 4.86 4.22
CA GLY A 232 -29.30 6.26 4.18
C GLY A 232 -30.33 7.11 4.94
N THR A 233 -29.86 7.94 5.87
CA THR A 233 -30.73 8.73 6.74
C THR A 233 -30.58 10.22 6.52
N THR A 234 -31.56 10.97 7.00
CA THR A 234 -31.47 12.41 7.17
C THR A 234 -31.71 12.75 8.63
N PHE A 235 -30.98 13.71 9.18
CA PHE A 235 -31.24 14.21 10.51
C PHE A 235 -31.50 15.72 10.57
N SER A 236 -32.30 16.12 11.56
CA SER A 236 -32.53 17.52 11.93
C SER A 236 -32.81 17.65 13.42
N VAL A 237 -32.63 18.87 13.94
CA VAL A 237 -32.97 19.22 15.33
C VAL A 237 -34.03 20.31 15.29
N ASP A 238 -35.23 20.03 15.78
CA ASP A 238 -36.36 20.98 15.74
C ASP A 238 -35.93 22.32 16.36
N ASN A 239 -36.25 23.43 15.68
CA ASN A 239 -35.87 24.80 16.05
C ASN A 239 -34.37 25.13 16.07
N HIS A 240 -33.46 24.19 15.85
CA HIS A 240 -32.02 24.41 15.95
C HIS A 240 -31.34 24.20 14.60
N PRO A 241 -31.00 25.28 13.86
CA PRO A 241 -30.11 25.13 12.71
C PRO A 241 -28.72 24.69 13.18
N MET A 242 -28.10 23.80 12.40
CA MET A 242 -26.89 23.08 12.73
C MET A 242 -25.70 23.62 11.93
N TRP A 243 -24.60 23.96 12.60
CA TRP A 243 -23.33 24.25 11.96
C TRP A 243 -22.54 22.96 11.79
N VAL A 244 -22.48 22.43 10.56
CA VAL A 244 -21.62 21.28 10.23
C VAL A 244 -20.18 21.77 10.22
N TYR A 245 -19.35 21.26 11.13
CA TYR A 245 -17.97 21.72 11.30
C TYR A 245 -16.94 20.62 11.05
N GLU A 246 -17.35 19.36 11.03
CA GLU A 246 -16.50 18.20 10.78
C GLU A 246 -17.32 17.10 10.10
N VAL A 247 -16.68 16.39 9.17
CA VAL A 247 -17.23 15.20 8.52
C VAL A 247 -16.14 14.13 8.43
N ASP A 248 -16.49 12.88 8.74
CA ASP A 248 -15.58 11.73 8.79
C ASP A 248 -14.32 11.97 9.64
N GLY A 249 -14.45 12.80 10.69
CA GLY A 249 -13.34 13.19 11.57
C GLY A 249 -12.36 14.20 10.96
N GLN A 250 -12.72 14.86 9.85
CA GLN A 250 -11.97 15.96 9.25
C GLN A 250 -12.73 17.27 9.43
N PHE A 251 -12.09 18.30 10.00
CA PHE A 251 -12.67 19.65 10.03
C PHE A 251 -12.94 20.13 8.60
N VAL A 252 -14.09 20.78 8.41
CA VAL A 252 -14.51 21.38 7.13
C VAL A 252 -14.68 22.88 7.25
N GLU A 253 -14.81 23.57 6.12
CA GLU A 253 -15.30 24.95 6.10
C GLU A 253 -16.76 24.98 6.63
N PRO A 254 -17.04 25.55 7.81
CA PRO A 254 -18.32 25.32 8.46
C PRO A 254 -19.45 26.04 7.74
N ARG A 255 -20.58 25.34 7.60
CA ARG A 255 -21.80 25.86 6.97
C ARG A 255 -23.02 25.47 7.81
N GLN A 256 -24.07 26.29 7.71
CA GLN A 256 -25.26 26.14 8.53
C GLN A 256 -26.44 25.55 7.74
N TYR A 257 -26.98 24.43 8.22
CA TYR A 257 -28.09 23.70 7.61
C TYR A 257 -29.18 23.39 8.63
N GLU A 258 -30.41 23.26 8.16
CA GLU A 258 -31.53 22.79 8.98
C GLU A 258 -31.73 21.26 8.87
N MET A 259 -31.20 20.67 7.79
CA MET A 259 -31.33 19.26 7.45
C MET A 259 -30.01 18.75 6.87
N VAL A 260 -29.54 17.57 7.29
CA VAL A 260 -28.30 16.96 6.81
C VAL A 260 -28.56 15.52 6.39
N GLY A 261 -28.18 15.18 5.16
CA GLY A 261 -28.22 13.81 4.64
C GLY A 261 -26.95 13.06 5.02
N MET A 262 -27.10 11.84 5.51
CA MET A 262 -26.01 10.99 5.99
C MET A 262 -26.25 9.54 5.59
N TYR A 263 -25.33 9.02 4.78
CA TYR A 263 -25.33 7.61 4.40
C TYR A 263 -24.51 6.75 5.37
N ASN A 264 -24.72 5.44 5.29
CA ASN A 264 -24.05 4.41 6.06
C ASN A 264 -22.52 4.62 6.03
N GLY A 265 -21.88 4.52 7.19
CA GLY A 265 -20.44 4.74 7.40
C GLY A 265 -20.06 6.20 7.62
N ALA A 266 -20.85 7.18 7.14
CA ALA A 266 -20.49 8.59 7.25
C ALA A 266 -20.69 9.13 8.67
N ARG A 267 -19.88 10.12 9.05
CA ARG A 267 -19.93 10.75 10.38
C ARG A 267 -20.00 12.26 10.24
N TYR A 268 -20.95 12.89 10.92
CA TYR A 268 -21.13 14.34 10.88
C TYR A 268 -21.14 14.92 12.29
N SER A 269 -20.26 15.88 12.55
CA SER A 269 -20.25 16.63 13.82
C SER A 269 -20.82 18.03 13.59
N VAL A 270 -21.83 18.37 14.40
CA VAL A 270 -22.56 19.63 14.29
C VAL A 270 -22.58 20.40 15.59
N LEU A 271 -22.44 21.72 15.48
CA LEU A 271 -22.66 22.65 16.58
C LEU A 271 -24.05 23.25 16.49
N ILE A 272 -24.81 23.18 17.58
CA ILE A 272 -26.09 23.88 17.73
C ILE A 272 -25.97 24.96 18.80
N LYS A 273 -26.60 26.12 18.54
CA LYS A 273 -26.68 27.19 19.52
C LYS A 273 -27.78 26.89 20.53
N LEU A 274 -27.49 27.02 21.81
CA LEU A 274 -28.45 26.76 22.90
C LEU A 274 -29.22 28.03 23.26
N ASP A 275 -29.98 28.57 22.31
CA ASP A 275 -30.69 29.85 22.44
C ASP A 275 -32.22 29.73 22.48
N GLN A 276 -32.74 28.50 22.51
CA GLN A 276 -34.17 28.25 22.60
C GLN A 276 -34.68 28.33 24.05
N ALA A 277 -36.00 28.43 24.21
CA ALA A 277 -36.62 28.44 25.54
C ALA A 277 -36.45 27.08 26.24
N PRO A 278 -36.34 27.02 27.59
CA PRO A 278 -36.27 25.75 28.28
C PRO A 278 -37.47 24.84 27.98
N GLY A 279 -37.20 23.67 27.40
CA GLY A 279 -38.17 22.68 26.96
C GLY A 279 -37.49 21.49 26.28
N ASP A 280 -38.32 20.62 25.72
CA ASP A 280 -37.89 19.43 24.98
C ASP A 280 -38.09 19.65 23.48
N TYR A 281 -37.06 19.35 22.70
CA TYR A 281 -37.02 19.50 21.24
C TYR A 281 -36.72 18.17 20.57
N ALA A 282 -37.31 17.93 19.39
CA ALA A 282 -37.10 16.67 18.68
C ALA A 282 -35.75 16.69 17.98
N ILE A 283 -35.02 15.60 18.07
CA ILE A 283 -34.01 15.24 17.09
C ILE A 283 -34.68 14.18 16.21
N ARG A 284 -34.86 14.50 14.94
CA ARG A 284 -35.53 13.65 13.95
C ARG A 284 -34.48 12.96 13.12
N VAL A 285 -34.60 11.65 12.95
CA VAL A 285 -33.77 10.87 12.04
C VAL A 285 -34.70 10.05 11.16
N THR A 286 -34.73 10.35 9.87
CA THR A 286 -35.64 9.70 8.91
C THR A 286 -34.82 8.94 7.88
N ASP A 287 -35.47 8.02 7.17
CA ASP A 287 -34.94 7.60 5.87
C ASP A 287 -34.78 8.82 4.95
N ASN A 288 -33.82 8.79 4.04
CA ASN A 288 -33.59 9.88 3.08
C ASN A 288 -34.66 9.95 1.96
N GLY A 289 -35.63 9.04 1.96
CA GLY A 289 -36.79 9.02 1.08
C GLY A 289 -36.58 8.17 -0.18
N GLY A 290 -35.63 7.23 -0.16
CA GLY A 290 -35.28 6.41 -1.30
C GLY A 290 -36.16 5.16 -1.45
N ASP A 291 -36.37 4.42 -0.38
CA ASP A 291 -36.85 3.02 -0.45
C ASP A 291 -37.85 2.63 0.67
N GLN A 292 -37.98 3.43 1.72
CA GLN A 292 -38.93 3.22 2.80
C GLN A 292 -39.27 4.55 3.47
N VAL A 293 -40.55 4.80 3.75
CA VAL A 293 -40.92 5.89 4.65
C VAL A 293 -40.77 5.37 6.08
N ILE A 294 -39.79 5.86 6.85
CA ILE A 294 -39.58 5.48 8.26
C ILE A 294 -38.85 6.59 9.03
N SER A 295 -39.09 6.65 10.35
CA SER A 295 -38.52 7.64 11.25
C SER A 295 -38.11 7.05 12.61
N GLY A 296 -37.07 7.61 13.19
CA GLY A 296 -36.64 7.49 14.58
C GLY A 296 -36.52 8.86 15.25
N TYR A 297 -36.57 8.88 16.59
CA TYR A 297 -36.65 10.12 17.36
C TYR A 297 -35.78 10.07 18.61
N ALA A 298 -35.18 11.21 18.93
CA ALA A 298 -34.50 11.49 20.18
C ALA A 298 -34.97 12.84 20.74
N VAL A 299 -34.70 13.10 22.02
CA VAL A 299 -35.10 14.35 22.69
C VAL A 299 -33.88 15.15 23.06
N LEU A 300 -33.78 16.39 22.58
CA LEU A 300 -32.87 17.39 23.11
C LEU A 300 -33.59 18.15 24.23
N SER A 301 -33.16 17.96 25.48
CA SER A 301 -33.82 18.51 26.66
C SER A 301 -33.00 19.63 27.28
N TYR A 302 -33.57 20.84 27.31
CA TYR A 302 -33.00 21.98 28.02
C TYR A 302 -33.26 21.85 29.52
N SER A 303 -32.19 21.71 30.30
CA SER A 303 -32.31 21.60 31.76
C SER A 303 -32.79 22.94 32.37
N ALA A 304 -34.05 22.99 32.83
CA ALA A 304 -34.54 24.09 33.68
C ALA A 304 -34.17 23.82 35.15
N PRO A 305 -33.73 24.82 35.96
CA PRO A 305 -33.29 24.58 37.33
C PRO A 305 -34.34 24.02 38.32
N ASN A 306 -35.62 23.86 37.96
CA ASN A 306 -36.68 23.47 38.91
C ASN A 306 -37.97 22.92 38.24
N ARG A 307 -37.90 21.84 37.43
CA ARG A 307 -39.12 21.11 37.02
C ARG A 307 -39.17 19.71 37.64
N LYS A 308 -40.15 19.50 38.53
CA LYS A 308 -40.57 18.16 38.98
C LYS A 308 -41.46 17.56 37.90
N GLY A 309 -41.06 16.43 37.34
CA GLY A 309 -41.65 15.82 36.15
C GLY A 309 -43.11 15.38 36.30
N ASP A 310 -43.94 15.85 35.40
CA ASP A 310 -45.24 15.35 35.03
C ASP A 310 -45.04 14.32 33.90
N GLY A 311 -45.08 13.04 34.27
CA GLY A 311 -44.70 11.89 33.45
C GLY A 311 -45.65 11.51 32.31
N VAL A 312 -46.07 12.45 31.46
CA VAL A 312 -46.78 12.14 30.22
C VAL A 312 -45.83 12.29 29.04
N ARG A 313 -45.40 11.16 28.48
CA ARG A 313 -44.55 11.09 27.27
C ARG A 313 -45.40 11.41 26.03
N PRO A 314 -45.07 12.41 25.21
CA PRO A 314 -45.81 12.64 23.97
C PRO A 314 -45.50 11.56 22.93
N GLN A 315 -46.54 10.92 22.41
CA GLN A 315 -46.50 10.17 21.15
C GLN A 315 -46.25 11.16 20.01
N ALA A 316 -45.19 10.94 19.21
CA ALA A 316 -44.93 11.50 17.85
C ALA A 316 -45.08 13.03 17.60
N LEU A 317 -45.50 13.81 18.59
CA LEU A 317 -45.62 15.27 18.58
C LEU A 317 -44.77 15.77 19.74
N VAL A 318 -43.53 16.14 19.43
CA VAL A 318 -42.63 16.70 20.44
C VAL A 318 -43.17 18.06 20.88
N GLY A 319 -43.95 18.09 21.96
CA GLY A 319 -44.44 19.30 22.62
C GLY A 319 -45.34 20.24 21.76
N PRO A 320 -46.06 21.17 22.38
CA PRO A 320 -46.83 22.19 21.66
C PRO A 320 -45.98 23.30 21.01
N HIS A 321 -44.64 23.20 21.06
CA HIS A 321 -43.71 24.28 20.73
C HIS A 321 -42.59 23.92 19.74
N THR A 322 -42.47 22.65 19.28
CA THR A 322 -41.43 22.32 18.30
C THR A 322 -41.90 22.57 16.88
N LYS A 323 -41.00 23.12 16.07
CA LYS A 323 -41.15 23.30 14.63
C LYS A 323 -40.14 22.39 13.95
N GLY A 324 -40.62 21.26 13.45
CA GLY A 324 -39.79 20.35 12.66
C GLY A 324 -39.36 21.00 11.36
N TYR A 325 -38.09 20.84 11.01
CA TYR A 325 -37.58 21.18 9.68
C TYR A 325 -37.92 20.10 8.65
N ILE A 326 -38.06 18.85 9.11
CA ILE A 326 -38.48 17.71 8.30
C ILE A 326 -39.71 17.03 8.89
N ASP A 327 -40.54 16.45 8.03
CA ASP A 327 -41.69 15.63 8.41
C ASP A 327 -41.28 14.16 8.68
N TYR A 328 -42.26 13.26 8.80
CA TYR A 328 -42.03 11.84 9.07
C TYR A 328 -41.34 11.10 7.90
N ALA A 329 -41.42 11.61 6.67
CA ALA A 329 -40.78 11.05 5.48
C ALA A 329 -39.49 11.79 5.09
N GLY A 330 -38.95 12.61 6.01
CA GLY A 330 -37.75 13.40 5.74
C GLY A 330 -37.95 14.56 4.78
N GLN A 331 -39.20 14.91 4.45
CA GLN A 331 -39.48 16.01 3.52
C GLN A 331 -39.46 17.36 4.24
N ASN A 332 -38.98 18.39 3.54
CA ASN A 332 -38.91 19.74 4.08
C ASN A 332 -40.29 20.26 4.46
N THR A 333 -40.46 20.72 5.71
CA THR A 333 -41.74 21.33 6.15
C THR A 333 -41.96 22.74 5.61
N SER A 334 -40.92 23.34 5.02
CA SER A 334 -40.99 24.65 4.34
C SER A 334 -39.86 24.84 3.34
N ALA A 335 -40.06 25.72 2.36
CA ALA A 335 -39.05 26.02 1.34
C ALA A 335 -37.76 26.70 1.87
N SER A 336 -37.75 27.17 3.11
CA SER A 336 -36.59 27.82 3.73
C SER A 336 -35.57 26.85 4.35
N VAL A 337 -35.88 25.56 4.41
CA VAL A 337 -35.01 24.52 4.97
C VAL A 337 -33.78 24.36 4.06
N ARG A 338 -32.59 24.69 4.56
CA ARG A 338 -31.33 24.39 3.86
C ARG A 338 -30.94 22.95 4.13
N TYR A 339 -30.86 22.19 3.05
CA TYR A 339 -30.49 20.78 3.08
C TYR A 339 -29.04 20.62 2.61
N LEU A 340 -28.20 20.05 3.47
CA LEU A 340 -26.91 19.53 3.05
C LEU A 340 -27.14 18.18 2.38
N ASN A 341 -27.16 18.19 1.04
CA ASN A 341 -27.23 16.99 0.24
C ASN A 341 -25.87 16.28 0.27
N TYR A 342 -25.86 14.95 0.25
CA TYR A 342 -24.65 14.13 0.27
C TYR A 342 -23.74 14.35 -0.95
N THR A 343 -24.27 14.90 -2.04
CA THR A 343 -23.49 15.30 -3.23
C THR A 343 -22.86 16.69 -3.12
N GLU A 344 -23.20 17.48 -2.09
CA GLU A 344 -22.63 18.82 -1.94
C GLU A 344 -21.19 18.74 -1.43
N ASN A 345 -20.25 19.28 -2.22
CA ASN A 345 -18.85 19.37 -1.80
C ASN A 345 -18.70 20.33 -0.60
N LEU A 346 -18.24 19.78 0.53
CA LEU A 346 -17.83 20.50 1.73
C LEU A 346 -16.30 20.49 1.85
N PRO A 347 -15.62 21.60 1.51
CA PRO A 347 -14.17 21.66 1.50
C PRO A 347 -13.55 21.32 2.85
N ALA A 348 -12.49 20.51 2.81
CA ALA A 348 -11.70 20.22 4.00
C ALA A 348 -10.95 21.47 4.50
N PHE A 349 -10.96 21.69 5.81
CA PHE A 349 -10.29 22.81 6.45
C PHE A 349 -8.86 22.43 6.83
N ASN A 350 -7.91 23.28 6.44
CA ASN A 350 -6.50 23.19 6.84
C ASN A 350 -5.83 21.84 6.52
N VAL A 351 -6.05 21.34 5.30
CA VAL A 351 -5.40 20.14 4.77
C VAL A 351 -4.38 20.48 3.67
N PRO A 352 -3.35 19.67 3.45
CA PRO A 352 -2.39 19.87 2.36
C PRO A 352 -3.08 19.91 1.00
N LEU A 353 -2.58 20.74 0.09
CA LEU A 353 -3.02 20.70 -1.30
C LEU A 353 -2.55 19.40 -1.97
N LEU A 354 -3.45 18.79 -2.73
CA LEU A 354 -3.14 17.67 -3.61
C LEU A 354 -2.42 18.16 -4.88
N PRO A 355 -1.65 17.29 -5.56
CA PRO A 355 -1.11 17.62 -6.88
C PRO A 355 -2.22 17.73 -7.92
N LYS A 356 -1.93 18.48 -8.99
CA LYS A 356 -2.87 18.69 -10.10
C LYS A 356 -3.12 17.42 -10.91
N SER A 357 -2.13 16.55 -11.03
CA SER A 357 -2.19 15.27 -11.74
C SER A 357 -1.93 14.11 -10.78
N ALA A 358 -2.45 12.93 -11.13
CA ALA A 358 -2.13 11.66 -10.47
C ALA A 358 -1.13 10.86 -11.30
N ASP A 359 -0.42 9.94 -10.67
CA ASP A 359 0.50 9.01 -11.34
C ASP A 359 -0.26 7.84 -12.00
N LEU A 360 -1.44 7.50 -11.48
CA LEU A 360 -2.28 6.40 -11.94
C LEU A 360 -3.76 6.75 -11.85
N THR A 361 -4.55 6.39 -12.87
CA THR A 361 -6.01 6.42 -12.82
C THR A 361 -6.56 5.00 -12.97
N LEU A 362 -7.33 4.55 -11.98
CA LEU A 362 -8.02 3.28 -11.96
C LEU A 362 -9.53 3.51 -12.11
N LYS A 363 -10.23 2.58 -12.76
CA LYS A 363 -11.69 2.67 -12.95
C LYS A 363 -12.37 1.43 -12.42
N THR A 364 -13.45 1.63 -11.69
CA THR A 364 -14.40 0.56 -11.34
C THR A 364 -15.58 0.58 -12.32
N HIS A 365 -16.41 -0.46 -12.29
CA HIS A 365 -17.59 -0.57 -13.16
C HIS A 365 -18.72 -1.24 -12.37
N MET A 366 -19.41 -0.45 -11.56
CA MET A 366 -20.46 -0.94 -10.68
C MET A 366 -21.69 -1.35 -11.47
N THR A 367 -22.21 -2.54 -11.17
CA THR A 367 -23.42 -3.09 -11.81
C THR A 367 -24.01 -4.24 -10.98
N ARG A 368 -25.22 -4.67 -11.30
CA ARG A 368 -25.81 -5.93 -10.81
C ARG A 368 -25.47 -7.10 -11.72
N ILE A 369 -25.41 -8.32 -11.16
CA ILE A 369 -25.07 -9.53 -11.92
C ILE A 369 -25.99 -10.67 -11.53
N ASN A 370 -26.57 -11.36 -12.51
CA ASN A 370 -27.43 -12.56 -12.38
C ASN A 370 -28.75 -12.39 -11.61
N SER A 371 -28.81 -11.53 -10.59
CA SER A 371 -29.93 -11.35 -9.67
C SER A 371 -30.01 -9.90 -9.19
N SER A 372 -31.15 -9.50 -8.63
CA SER A 372 -31.35 -8.14 -8.13
C SER A 372 -30.49 -7.81 -6.90
N TYR A 373 -30.20 -8.79 -6.05
CA TYR A 373 -29.42 -8.61 -4.80
C TYR A 373 -27.90 -8.80 -4.97
N GLN A 374 -27.44 -9.21 -6.15
CA GLN A 374 -26.03 -9.47 -6.41
C GLN A 374 -25.38 -8.26 -7.06
N TRP A 375 -24.50 -7.61 -6.32
CA TRP A 375 -23.93 -6.33 -6.65
C TRP A 375 -22.42 -6.46 -6.85
N SER A 376 -21.90 -5.85 -7.92
CA SER A 376 -20.48 -5.84 -8.24
C SER A 376 -19.93 -4.43 -8.14
N LEU A 377 -18.78 -4.30 -7.48
CA LEU A 377 -17.96 -3.08 -7.55
C LEU A 377 -16.93 -3.15 -8.68
N GLY A 378 -16.42 -4.36 -8.96
CA GLY A 378 -15.47 -4.64 -10.05
C GLY A 378 -16.13 -4.73 -11.42
N ASN A 379 -15.34 -5.00 -12.45
CA ASN A 379 -15.81 -5.12 -13.83
C ASN A 379 -16.59 -6.43 -14.06
N GLY A 380 -17.80 -6.53 -13.51
CA GLY A 380 -18.70 -7.68 -13.68
C GLY A 380 -18.33 -8.89 -12.83
N VAL A 381 -17.92 -8.67 -11.57
CA VAL A 381 -17.49 -9.74 -10.65
C VAL A 381 -18.00 -9.56 -9.23
N LEU A 382 -18.54 -10.63 -8.65
CA LEU A 382 -18.97 -10.68 -7.25
C LEU A 382 -17.78 -11.07 -6.37
N TYR A 383 -17.48 -10.26 -5.36
CA TYR A 383 -16.47 -10.58 -4.36
C TYR A 383 -17.00 -11.66 -3.41
N GLU A 384 -16.27 -12.75 -3.23
CA GLU A 384 -16.68 -13.90 -2.41
C GLU A 384 -15.93 -13.86 -1.07
N PRO A 385 -16.55 -13.39 0.04
CA PRO A 385 -15.86 -13.16 1.30
C PRO A 385 -15.19 -14.44 1.85
N GLU A 386 -15.85 -15.59 1.69
CA GLU A 386 -15.40 -16.90 2.19
C GLU A 386 -14.08 -17.35 1.53
N THR A 387 -13.84 -16.99 0.27
CA THR A 387 -12.59 -17.37 -0.43
C THR A 387 -11.34 -16.69 0.12
N THR A 388 -11.51 -15.63 0.91
CA THR A 388 -10.41 -14.86 1.53
C THR A 388 -10.37 -14.97 3.06
N ALA A 389 -11.35 -15.66 3.67
CA ALA A 389 -11.51 -15.73 5.12
C ALA A 389 -10.43 -16.56 5.83
N ASP A 390 -9.95 -17.64 5.19
CA ASP A 390 -9.02 -18.58 5.83
C ASP A 390 -7.54 -18.15 5.71
N THR A 391 -7.21 -17.27 4.78
CA THR A 391 -5.85 -16.74 4.62
C THR A 391 -5.95 -15.29 4.13
N PRO A 392 -5.68 -14.30 5.01
CA PRO A 392 -5.65 -12.89 4.63
C PRO A 392 -4.77 -12.69 3.38
N LEU A 393 -5.20 -11.81 2.46
CA LEU A 393 -4.49 -11.60 1.19
C LEU A 393 -3.01 -11.22 1.37
N ILE A 394 -2.67 -10.57 2.50
CA ILE A 394 -1.29 -10.25 2.90
C ILE A 394 -0.43 -11.49 3.22
N PHE A 395 -1.06 -12.61 3.59
CA PHE A 395 -0.41 -13.88 3.93
C PHE A 395 -0.65 -14.98 2.89
N ALA A 396 -1.42 -14.67 1.83
CA ALA A 396 -1.68 -15.61 0.76
C ALA A 396 -0.34 -16.06 0.15
N LYS A 397 -0.08 -17.37 0.20
CA LYS A 397 1.14 -17.99 -0.37
C LYS A 397 1.17 -17.98 -1.90
N GLN A 398 0.14 -17.40 -2.51
CA GLN A 398 0.02 -17.25 -3.96
C GLN A 398 0.62 -15.90 -4.35
N PRO A 399 1.39 -15.82 -5.44
CA PRO A 399 1.70 -14.56 -6.09
C PRO A 399 0.45 -13.65 -6.16
N LEU A 400 0.55 -12.36 -5.77
CA LEU A 400 -0.59 -11.42 -5.79
C LEU A 400 -1.21 -11.29 -7.20
N ASP A 401 -0.45 -11.66 -8.23
CA ASP A 401 -0.82 -11.84 -9.65
C ASP A 401 -1.77 -13.03 -9.94
N LEU A 402 -2.02 -13.93 -8.98
CA LEU A 402 -3.00 -15.02 -9.09
C LEU A 402 -4.40 -14.63 -8.61
N ILE A 403 -4.55 -13.53 -7.86
CA ILE A 403 -5.88 -12.97 -7.64
C ILE A 403 -6.28 -12.30 -8.95
N ALA A 404 -7.31 -12.86 -9.62
CA ALA A 404 -7.68 -12.36 -10.94
C ALA A 404 -7.86 -10.83 -10.88
N PRO A 405 -7.27 -10.05 -11.82
CA PRO A 405 -7.26 -8.57 -11.81
C PRO A 405 -8.63 -7.91 -11.62
N LYS A 406 -9.69 -8.67 -11.82
CA LYS A 406 -11.08 -8.32 -11.64
C LYS A 406 -11.55 -8.22 -10.17
N TYR A 407 -10.78 -8.72 -9.19
CA TYR A 407 -11.10 -8.64 -7.74
C TYR A 407 -10.22 -7.65 -6.97
N VAL A 408 -9.20 -7.09 -7.62
CA VAL A 408 -8.17 -6.28 -6.96
C VAL A 408 -7.91 -4.98 -7.70
N LEU A 409 -7.64 -3.93 -6.94
CA LEU A 409 -6.98 -2.71 -7.42
C LEU A 409 -5.57 -2.69 -6.83
N GLN A 410 -4.56 -2.49 -7.66
CA GLN A 410 -3.16 -2.52 -7.23
C GLN A 410 -2.53 -1.15 -7.46
N THR A 411 -1.79 -0.66 -6.47
CA THR A 411 -1.10 0.63 -6.53
C THR A 411 0.34 0.51 -6.04
N LEU A 412 1.19 1.47 -6.42
CA LEU A 412 2.59 1.52 -6.01
C LEU A 412 2.78 2.50 -4.87
N ASN A 413 3.76 2.24 -4.01
CA ASN A 413 4.04 3.09 -2.87
C ASN A 413 4.50 4.48 -3.34
N ASN A 414 4.19 5.52 -2.55
CA ASN A 414 4.56 6.90 -2.81
C ASN A 414 4.07 7.44 -4.18
N THR A 415 2.88 7.00 -4.61
CA THR A 415 2.19 7.51 -5.81
C THR A 415 0.87 8.17 -5.45
N TRP A 416 0.44 9.14 -6.26
CA TRP A 416 -0.90 9.69 -6.25
C TRP A 416 -1.79 8.90 -7.20
N VAL A 417 -2.94 8.45 -6.71
CA VAL A 417 -3.85 7.57 -7.44
C VAL A 417 -5.24 8.18 -7.50
N ASP A 418 -5.80 8.19 -8.70
CA ASP A 418 -7.22 8.45 -8.94
C ASP A 418 -7.99 7.13 -9.02
N ILE A 419 -9.08 7.00 -8.28
CA ILE A 419 -10.06 5.93 -8.47
C ILE A 419 -11.36 6.56 -8.97
N ILE A 420 -11.80 6.14 -10.15
CA ILE A 420 -13.09 6.48 -10.72
C ILE A 420 -14.08 5.40 -10.32
N ILE A 421 -14.98 5.77 -9.41
CA ILE A 421 -16.08 4.91 -8.98
C ILE A 421 -17.28 5.27 -9.85
N GLN A 422 -17.66 4.38 -10.76
CA GLN A 422 -18.76 4.64 -11.69
C GLN A 422 -19.76 3.51 -11.73
N ILE A 423 -21.03 3.89 -11.86
CA ILE A 423 -22.15 3.00 -12.14
C ILE A 423 -22.40 3.04 -13.64
N VAL A 424 -22.49 1.86 -14.25
CA VAL A 424 -22.91 1.69 -15.65
C VAL A 424 -24.01 0.64 -15.66
N SER A 425 -25.19 1.02 -16.12
CA SER A 425 -26.34 0.11 -16.15
C SER A 425 -26.97 0.07 -17.54
N ASP A 426 -27.53 -1.10 -17.87
CA ASP A 426 -28.43 -1.26 -19.00
C ASP A 426 -29.82 -0.79 -18.55
N PRO A 427 -30.39 0.29 -19.12
CA PRO A 427 -31.66 0.84 -18.67
C PRO A 427 -32.86 -0.09 -18.87
N GLU A 428 -32.77 -1.13 -19.72
CA GLU A 428 -33.85 -2.13 -19.87
C GLU A 428 -33.79 -3.22 -18.80
N MET A 429 -32.58 -3.62 -18.41
CA MET A 429 -32.36 -4.65 -17.38
C MET A 429 -32.34 -4.08 -15.96
N ASP A 430 -31.78 -2.88 -15.80
CA ASP A 430 -31.49 -2.21 -14.55
C ASP A 430 -31.83 -0.70 -14.68
N PRO A 431 -33.14 -0.37 -14.64
CA PRO A 431 -33.64 0.96 -14.95
C PRO A 431 -33.34 2.02 -13.88
N ILE A 432 -33.19 1.63 -12.60
CA ILE A 432 -32.85 2.53 -11.51
C ILE A 432 -31.79 1.88 -10.63
N HIS A 433 -30.71 2.62 -10.40
CA HIS A 433 -29.61 2.26 -9.54
C HIS A 433 -29.53 3.26 -8.38
N PRO A 434 -29.60 2.81 -7.12
CA PRO A 434 -29.56 3.72 -5.98
C PRO A 434 -28.17 4.34 -5.79
N PRO A 435 -28.07 5.42 -4.99
CA PRO A 435 -26.79 5.89 -4.44
C PRO A 435 -26.10 4.77 -3.66
N HIS A 436 -24.80 4.59 -3.87
CA HIS A 436 -24.00 3.60 -3.16
C HIS A 436 -22.96 4.30 -2.28
N PRO A 437 -23.01 4.14 -0.95
CA PRO A 437 -21.97 4.63 -0.05
C PRO A 437 -20.76 3.71 -0.10
N ILE A 438 -19.76 4.07 -0.90
CA ILE A 438 -18.50 3.33 -0.97
C ILE A 438 -17.58 3.80 0.15
N HIS A 439 -16.98 2.87 0.86
CA HIS A 439 -15.98 3.12 1.88
C HIS A 439 -14.63 2.56 1.45
N LYS A 440 -13.60 3.37 1.64
CA LYS A 440 -12.20 2.98 1.45
C LYS A 440 -11.56 2.84 2.82
N HIS A 441 -11.02 1.65 3.07
CA HIS A 441 -10.19 1.41 4.26
C HIS A 441 -8.79 2.02 4.08
N GLY A 442 -8.10 2.27 5.20
CA GLY A 442 -6.76 2.87 5.21
C GLY A 442 -6.82 4.38 5.30
N ASN A 443 -6.20 5.09 4.37
CA ASN A 443 -6.21 6.55 4.36
C ASN A 443 -7.40 7.14 3.59
N ARG A 444 -7.81 8.35 4.01
CA ARG A 444 -8.84 9.18 3.38
C ARG A 444 -8.43 9.57 1.95
N ALA A 445 -9.42 9.85 1.11
CA ALA A 445 -9.23 10.37 -0.25
C ALA A 445 -9.97 11.69 -0.46
N TYR A 446 -9.43 12.53 -1.34
CA TYR A 446 -10.07 13.73 -1.81
C TYR A 446 -11.15 13.38 -2.84
N ILE A 447 -12.37 13.89 -2.67
CA ILE A 447 -13.36 13.88 -3.75
C ILE A 447 -13.00 15.04 -4.67
N ILE A 448 -12.63 14.72 -5.91
CA ILE A 448 -12.07 15.71 -6.85
C ILE A 448 -12.99 16.01 -8.03
N GLY A 449 -14.06 15.25 -8.19
CA GLY A 449 -15.09 15.48 -9.22
C GLY A 449 -16.19 14.44 -9.16
N ASP A 450 -17.32 14.76 -9.77
CA ASP A 450 -18.45 13.87 -9.96
C ASP A 450 -19.27 14.33 -11.18
N GLY A 451 -20.04 13.41 -11.76
CA GLY A 451 -20.84 13.76 -12.92
C GLY A 451 -21.78 12.67 -13.40
N MET A 452 -22.82 13.10 -14.11
CA MET A 452 -23.72 12.21 -14.85
C MET A 452 -23.07 11.75 -16.17
N GLY A 453 -23.46 10.57 -16.64
CA GLY A 453 -22.89 9.91 -17.80
C GLY A 453 -21.77 8.92 -17.44
N VAL A 454 -21.22 8.26 -18.45
CA VAL A 454 -20.09 7.32 -18.28
C VAL A 454 -18.76 8.07 -18.34
N PHE A 455 -17.82 7.75 -17.45
CA PHE A 455 -16.48 8.35 -17.45
C PHE A 455 -15.62 7.76 -18.59
N ASN A 456 -15.71 8.38 -19.77
CA ASN A 456 -15.04 7.90 -20.98
C ASN A 456 -13.59 8.36 -21.14
N TRP A 457 -13.13 9.34 -20.34
CA TRP A 457 -11.74 9.83 -20.39
C TRP A 457 -10.75 8.79 -19.88
N SER A 458 -9.55 8.73 -20.45
CA SER A 458 -8.48 7.82 -20.00
C SER A 458 -7.92 8.18 -18.62
N SER A 459 -8.00 9.46 -18.23
CA SER A 459 -7.51 10.01 -16.96
C SER A 459 -8.36 11.20 -16.51
N VAL A 460 -8.25 11.57 -15.23
CA VAL A 460 -8.85 12.80 -14.70
C VAL A 460 -8.30 14.05 -15.42
N ASP A 461 -7.01 14.08 -15.76
CA ASP A 461 -6.38 15.22 -16.44
C ASP A 461 -6.96 15.46 -17.84
N GLU A 462 -7.40 14.42 -18.52
CA GLU A 462 -8.15 14.54 -19.76
C GLU A 462 -9.56 15.10 -19.52
N GLY A 463 -10.26 14.57 -18.51
CA GLY A 463 -11.59 15.07 -18.12
C GLY A 463 -11.58 16.55 -17.74
N ILE A 464 -10.57 17.00 -16.97
CA ILE A 464 -10.41 18.42 -16.59
C ILE A 464 -10.20 19.31 -17.82
N ARG A 465 -9.46 18.85 -18.83
CA ARG A 465 -9.22 19.64 -20.06
C ARG A 465 -10.50 19.85 -20.85
N GLU A 466 -11.40 18.87 -20.88
CA GLU A 466 -12.64 18.93 -21.64
C GLU A 466 -13.81 19.54 -20.86
N ARG A 467 -13.96 19.15 -19.59
CA ARG A 467 -15.07 19.50 -18.70
C ARG A 467 -14.58 19.92 -17.32
N PRO A 468 -13.85 21.05 -17.22
CA PRO A 468 -13.32 21.53 -15.95
C PRO A 468 -14.42 21.85 -14.92
N ASP A 469 -15.67 22.04 -15.35
CA ASP A 469 -16.82 22.30 -14.50
C ASP A 469 -17.25 21.10 -13.63
N LEU A 470 -16.80 19.89 -13.97
CA LEU A 470 -17.10 18.65 -13.23
C LEU A 470 -16.06 18.29 -12.17
N PHE A 471 -14.99 19.09 -12.04
CA PHE A 471 -13.87 18.82 -11.14
C PHE A 471 -13.58 20.03 -10.24
N TYR A 472 -13.21 19.78 -8.98
CA TYR A 472 -13.04 20.83 -7.95
C TYR A 472 -11.77 20.65 -7.12
N LEU A 473 -10.62 20.62 -7.81
CA LEU A 473 -9.27 20.42 -7.22
C LEU A 473 -8.81 21.52 -6.25
N ASP A 474 -9.35 22.74 -6.33
CA ASP A 474 -8.88 23.86 -5.50
C ASP A 474 -9.34 23.74 -4.03
N LYS A 475 -10.54 23.17 -3.81
CA LYS A 475 -11.18 23.05 -2.50
C LYS A 475 -11.99 21.75 -2.38
N PRO A 476 -11.37 20.57 -2.48
CA PRO A 476 -12.09 19.30 -2.37
C PRO A 476 -12.45 18.94 -0.93
N ALA A 477 -13.49 18.13 -0.78
CA ALA A 477 -13.76 17.38 0.43
C ALA A 477 -12.72 16.27 0.60
N LEU A 478 -12.31 16.01 1.84
CA LEU A 478 -11.49 14.86 2.23
C LEU A 478 -12.36 13.92 3.05
N ARG A 479 -12.52 12.68 2.59
CA ARG A 479 -13.47 11.69 3.14
C ARG A 479 -12.86 10.29 3.14
N ASP A 480 -13.41 9.40 3.95
CA ASP A 480 -13.25 7.94 3.81
C ASP A 480 -14.53 7.25 3.32
N THR A 481 -15.64 8.01 3.24
CA THR A 481 -16.91 7.59 2.63
C THR A 481 -17.25 8.40 1.37
N PHE A 482 -17.72 7.72 0.32
CA PHE A 482 -17.95 8.27 -1.00
C PHE A 482 -19.28 7.78 -1.55
N THR A 483 -20.29 8.64 -1.56
CA THR A 483 -21.62 8.26 -2.04
C THR A 483 -21.79 8.61 -3.51
N THR A 484 -22.02 7.61 -4.36
CA THR A 484 -22.38 7.85 -5.77
C THR A 484 -23.78 8.46 -5.88
N ASN A 485 -24.09 9.11 -7.00
CA ASN A 485 -25.44 9.62 -7.24
C ASN A 485 -26.39 8.51 -7.73
N THR A 486 -27.70 8.77 -7.68
CA THR A 486 -28.72 7.88 -8.26
C THR A 486 -28.60 7.87 -9.78
N LEU A 487 -28.67 6.68 -10.38
CA LEU A 487 -28.82 6.49 -11.82
C LEU A 487 -30.26 6.07 -12.14
N THR A 488 -30.85 6.68 -13.17
CA THR A 488 -32.19 6.40 -13.69
C THR A 488 -32.12 6.23 -15.20
N ALA A 489 -33.06 5.51 -15.79
CA ALA A 489 -33.15 5.29 -17.23
C ALA A 489 -33.24 6.58 -18.07
N SER A 490 -33.54 7.73 -17.44
CA SER A 490 -33.60 9.04 -18.10
C SER A 490 -32.23 9.74 -18.27
N GLN A 491 -31.18 9.20 -17.66
CA GLN A 491 -29.83 9.77 -17.64
C GLN A 491 -28.91 9.04 -18.63
N ASP A 492 -27.79 9.66 -19.01
CA ASP A 492 -26.86 9.24 -20.09
C ASP A 492 -26.07 7.94 -19.80
N GLY A 493 -26.73 6.88 -19.33
CA GLY A 493 -26.20 5.52 -19.20
C GLY A 493 -25.20 5.29 -18.06
N GLY A 494 -24.89 6.30 -17.24
CA GLY A 494 -23.99 6.14 -16.10
C GLY A 494 -23.92 7.33 -15.16
N VAL A 495 -23.18 7.14 -14.08
CA VAL A 495 -22.81 8.20 -13.13
C VAL A 495 -21.48 7.85 -12.47
N TRP A 496 -20.66 8.86 -12.14
CA TRP A 496 -19.34 8.64 -11.59
C TRP A 496 -18.98 9.65 -10.49
N ILE A 497 -18.08 9.22 -9.61
CA ILE A 497 -17.35 10.04 -8.65
C ILE A 497 -15.86 9.70 -8.76
N ALA A 498 -15.01 10.73 -8.75
CA ALA A 498 -13.56 10.60 -8.83
C ALA A 498 -12.94 10.95 -7.48
N ILE A 499 -12.13 10.03 -6.94
CA ILE A 499 -11.38 10.23 -5.70
C ILE A 499 -9.88 10.19 -5.95
N ARG A 500 -9.11 11.03 -5.25
CA ARG A 500 -7.64 11.10 -5.31
C ARG A 500 -7.01 10.93 -3.94
N TYR A 501 -6.04 10.04 -3.81
CA TYR A 501 -5.29 9.85 -2.56
C TYR A 501 -3.82 9.52 -2.83
N HIS A 502 -3.00 9.64 -1.78
CA HIS A 502 -1.58 9.31 -1.84
C HIS A 502 -1.34 7.96 -1.18
N VAL A 503 -0.60 7.07 -1.84
CA VAL A 503 -0.27 5.75 -1.29
C VAL A 503 0.89 5.90 -0.30
N GLN A 504 0.68 5.54 0.97
CA GLN A 504 1.60 5.80 2.08
C GLN A 504 2.13 4.52 2.75
N GLY A 505 2.36 3.47 1.98
CA GLY A 505 2.95 2.21 2.43
C GLY A 505 2.17 0.97 1.97
N PRO A 506 2.74 -0.23 2.21
CA PRO A 506 2.09 -1.49 1.91
C PRO A 506 0.84 -1.69 2.79
N PHE A 507 -0.36 -1.63 2.20
CA PHE A 507 -1.61 -1.72 2.95
C PHE A 507 -2.74 -2.43 2.16
N PRO A 508 -2.86 -3.77 2.27
CA PRO A 508 -4.00 -4.51 1.74
C PRO A 508 -5.25 -4.13 2.52
N SER A 509 -6.21 -3.57 1.82
CA SER A 509 -7.42 -3.00 2.40
C SER A 509 -8.64 -3.34 1.56
N LEU A 510 -9.83 -3.02 2.07
CA LEU A 510 -11.09 -3.27 1.38
C LEU A 510 -11.65 -1.94 0.84
N LEU A 511 -12.10 -1.95 -0.40
CA LEU A 511 -12.98 -0.92 -0.97
C LEU A 511 -14.34 -1.58 -1.18
N HIS A 512 -15.39 -1.11 -0.51
CA HIS A 512 -16.68 -1.79 -0.53
C HIS A 512 -17.85 -0.85 -0.31
N CYS A 513 -19.06 -1.29 -0.66
CA CYS A 513 -20.29 -0.59 -0.29
C CYS A 513 -20.61 -0.82 1.19
N HIS A 514 -21.11 0.21 1.87
CA HIS A 514 -21.50 0.17 3.27
C HIS A 514 -22.97 -0.23 3.48
N ILE A 515 -23.69 -0.57 2.41
CA ILE A 515 -24.97 -1.27 2.49
C ILE A 515 -24.66 -2.76 2.66
N THR A 516 -25.01 -3.33 3.80
CA THR A 516 -24.64 -4.70 4.19
C THR A 516 -25.08 -5.73 3.16
N THR A 517 -26.32 -5.66 2.65
CA THR A 517 -26.82 -6.60 1.63
C THR A 517 -26.09 -6.44 0.29
N HIS A 518 -25.63 -5.22 -0.05
CA HIS A 518 -24.83 -5.02 -1.26
C HIS A 518 -23.42 -5.61 -1.10
N GLN A 519 -22.81 -5.45 0.07
CA GLN A 519 -21.51 -6.05 0.39
C GLN A 519 -21.61 -7.59 0.42
N GLU A 520 -22.62 -8.14 1.09
CA GLU A 520 -22.90 -9.59 1.16
C GLU A 520 -23.19 -10.16 -0.23
N GLY A 521 -23.89 -9.41 -1.08
CA GLY A 521 -24.13 -9.72 -2.47
C GLY A 521 -22.89 -9.64 -3.38
N GLY A 522 -21.75 -9.15 -2.87
CA GLY A 522 -20.45 -9.18 -3.55
C GLY A 522 -19.85 -7.81 -3.92
N MET A 523 -20.41 -6.69 -3.46
CA MET A 523 -19.97 -5.33 -3.84
C MET A 523 -18.73 -4.87 -3.08
N ALA A 524 -17.62 -5.55 -3.32
CA ALA A 524 -16.32 -5.23 -2.74
C ALA A 524 -15.17 -5.48 -3.74
N LEU A 525 -14.04 -4.87 -3.46
CA LEU A 525 -12.75 -5.09 -4.13
C LEU A 525 -11.65 -5.01 -3.08
N ALA A 526 -10.61 -5.83 -3.22
CA ALA A 526 -9.40 -5.65 -2.44
C ALA A 526 -8.56 -4.53 -3.05
N LEU A 527 -8.19 -3.54 -2.26
CA LEU A 527 -7.24 -2.50 -2.63
C LEU A 527 -5.87 -2.87 -2.05
N LEU A 528 -4.95 -3.25 -2.92
CA LEU A 528 -3.60 -3.64 -2.58
C LEU A 528 -2.68 -2.43 -2.77
N ASP A 529 -2.55 -1.64 -1.72
CA ASP A 529 -1.69 -0.45 -1.75
C ASP A 529 -0.22 -0.81 -1.52
N GLY A 530 0.69 -0.15 -2.26
CA GLY A 530 2.12 -0.31 -2.09
C GLY A 530 2.64 -1.72 -2.40
N ILE A 531 2.18 -2.32 -3.50
CA ILE A 531 2.51 -3.72 -3.81
C ILE A 531 4.00 -3.98 -3.94
N ASP A 532 4.74 -2.99 -4.44
CA ASP A 532 6.20 -2.97 -4.56
C ASP A 532 6.92 -3.19 -3.23
N ASP A 533 6.32 -2.78 -2.11
CA ASP A 533 6.81 -3.07 -0.76
C ASP A 533 6.13 -4.30 -0.12
N LEU A 534 4.87 -4.62 -0.48
CA LEU A 534 4.18 -5.85 -0.02
C LEU A 534 4.89 -7.12 -0.47
N ILE A 535 5.44 -7.14 -1.68
CA ILE A 535 6.17 -8.29 -2.23
C ILE A 535 7.47 -8.53 -1.46
N ILE A 536 8.07 -7.47 -0.89
CA ILE A 536 9.24 -7.57 -0.02
C ILE A 536 8.83 -8.21 1.33
N MET A 537 7.63 -7.91 1.84
CA MET A 537 7.07 -8.52 3.06
C MET A 537 6.50 -9.93 2.85
N ALA A 538 5.98 -10.24 1.65
CA ALA A 538 5.36 -11.52 1.29
C ALA A 538 6.36 -12.62 0.92
N SER A 539 7.68 -12.34 0.95
CA SER A 539 8.73 -13.33 0.71
C SER A 539 8.95 -14.27 1.91
N ASN A 540 7.89 -14.90 2.41
CA ASN A 540 8.01 -16.14 3.19
C ASN A 540 8.33 -17.32 2.25
N LEU A 541 9.43 -17.15 1.51
CA LEU A 541 10.12 -18.23 0.83
C LEU A 541 10.34 -19.35 1.85
N THR A 542 9.95 -20.57 1.49
CA THR A 542 10.33 -21.75 2.27
C THR A 542 11.84 -21.80 2.43
N VAL A 543 12.33 -22.47 3.47
CA VAL A 543 13.78 -22.66 3.67
C VAL A 543 14.46 -23.22 2.42
N GLU A 544 13.77 -24.10 1.68
CA GLU A 544 14.28 -24.64 0.42
C GLU A 544 14.39 -23.60 -0.69
N GLN A 545 13.41 -22.69 -0.81
CA GLN A 545 13.46 -21.61 -1.78
C GLN A 545 14.53 -20.58 -1.43
N LYS A 546 14.68 -20.22 -0.15
CA LYS A 546 15.78 -19.37 0.33
C LYS A 546 17.12 -20.03 0.06
N TYR A 547 17.25 -21.32 0.39
CA TYR A 547 18.46 -22.09 0.14
C TYR A 547 18.80 -22.15 -1.36
N SER A 548 17.81 -22.36 -2.23
CA SER A 548 17.98 -22.35 -3.68
C SER A 548 18.49 -20.99 -4.19
N LEU A 549 17.91 -19.88 -3.73
CA LEU A 549 18.38 -18.53 -4.08
C LEU A 549 19.81 -18.29 -3.58
N VAL A 550 20.13 -18.67 -2.35
CA VAL A 550 21.46 -18.49 -1.77
C VAL A 550 22.50 -19.30 -2.56
N THR A 551 22.21 -20.56 -2.87
CA THR A 551 23.19 -21.51 -3.43
C THR A 551 23.21 -21.59 -4.96
N ARG A 552 22.20 -21.09 -5.68
CA ARG A 552 22.21 -21.13 -7.15
C ARG A 552 23.42 -20.39 -7.71
N ARG A 553 24.07 -21.01 -8.71
CA ARG A 553 25.29 -20.50 -9.38
C ARG A 553 26.49 -20.35 -8.44
N MET A 554 26.49 -21.07 -7.31
CA MET A 554 27.59 -21.06 -6.35
C MET A 554 28.03 -22.48 -6.00
N GLU A 555 29.31 -22.63 -5.73
CA GLU A 555 29.88 -23.85 -5.17
C GLU A 555 29.96 -23.72 -3.65
N LEU A 556 29.56 -24.78 -2.94
CA LEU A 556 29.74 -24.88 -1.49
C LEU A 556 31.17 -25.33 -1.18
N GLN A 557 31.76 -24.79 -0.12
CA GLN A 557 33.09 -25.19 0.34
C GLN A 557 33.15 -26.69 0.67
N ASN A 558 32.19 -27.19 1.43
CA ASN A 558 32.11 -28.59 1.83
C ASN A 558 30.65 -29.03 2.10
N GLY A 559 30.43 -30.33 2.34
CA GLY A 559 29.09 -30.88 2.61
C GLY A 559 28.45 -30.41 3.91
N ALA A 560 29.23 -29.93 4.89
CA ALA A 560 28.72 -29.39 6.15
C ALA A 560 28.13 -27.99 5.95
N THR A 561 28.68 -27.19 5.03
CA THR A 561 28.18 -25.86 4.65
C THR A 561 26.69 -25.90 4.27
N ALA A 562 26.23 -26.95 3.57
CA ALA A 562 24.82 -27.09 3.20
C ALA A 562 23.89 -27.17 4.43
N GLN A 563 24.30 -27.92 5.46
CA GLN A 563 23.51 -28.09 6.69
C GLN A 563 23.52 -26.79 7.51
N GLU A 564 24.67 -26.14 7.59
CA GLU A 564 24.82 -24.87 8.29
C GLU A 564 23.96 -23.76 7.68
N LEU A 565 23.98 -23.61 6.34
CA LEU A 565 23.14 -22.64 5.64
C LEU A 565 21.66 -22.86 5.91
N ARG A 566 21.20 -24.11 5.91
CA ARG A 566 19.81 -24.43 6.25
C ARG A 566 19.47 -24.09 7.69
N ALA A 567 20.37 -24.37 8.62
CA ALA A 567 20.20 -23.99 10.02
C ALA A 567 20.19 -22.47 10.21
N LEU A 568 20.99 -21.72 9.45
CA LEU A 568 20.99 -20.26 9.45
C LEU A 568 19.67 -19.69 8.90
N LEU A 569 19.18 -20.24 7.79
CA LEU A 569 17.94 -19.82 7.14
C LEU A 569 16.65 -20.16 7.93
N LEU A 570 16.76 -21.03 8.94
CA LEU A 570 15.69 -21.34 9.89
C LEU A 570 15.58 -20.36 11.06
N LYS A 571 16.61 -19.53 11.29
CA LYS A 571 16.63 -18.58 12.41
C LYS A 571 15.64 -17.44 12.19
N ASP A 572 15.04 -16.98 13.27
CA ASP A 572 14.16 -15.80 13.29
C ASP A 572 14.97 -14.49 13.30
N ARG A 573 15.93 -14.38 12.38
CA ARG A 573 16.70 -13.17 12.08
C ARG A 573 17.29 -13.25 10.68
N PRO A 574 17.58 -12.11 10.02
CA PRO A 574 18.30 -12.10 8.76
C PRO A 574 19.66 -12.80 8.85
N VAL A 575 20.01 -13.55 7.80
CA VAL A 575 21.36 -14.10 7.62
C VAL A 575 22.26 -12.98 7.10
N ARG A 576 23.43 -12.82 7.72
CA ARG A 576 24.41 -11.78 7.39
C ARG A 576 25.45 -12.31 6.42
N PHE A 577 25.38 -11.85 5.19
CA PHE A 577 26.28 -12.22 4.10
C PHE A 577 27.41 -11.20 3.97
N LEU A 578 28.65 -11.65 3.88
CA LEU A 578 29.82 -10.81 3.67
C LEU A 578 30.41 -11.09 2.29
N TRP A 579 30.65 -10.03 1.53
CA TRP A 579 31.47 -10.08 0.32
C TRP A 579 32.60 -9.05 0.45
N ASP A 580 33.83 -9.55 0.48
CA ASP A 580 35.02 -8.72 0.59
C ASP A 580 35.61 -8.39 -0.77
N THR A 581 36.13 -7.17 -0.90
CA THR A 581 36.84 -6.72 -2.10
C THR A 581 38.00 -5.81 -1.75
N ALA A 582 39.18 -6.15 -2.27
CA ALA A 582 40.42 -5.40 -2.06
C ALA A 582 40.55 -4.26 -3.09
N PRO A 583 40.56 -2.98 -2.66
CA PRO A 583 40.70 -1.83 -3.55
C PRO A 583 42.10 -1.72 -4.18
N THR A 584 42.36 -2.50 -5.23
CA THR A 584 43.69 -2.68 -5.85
C THR A 584 43.76 -2.10 -7.26
N GLY A 585 43.32 -2.84 -8.27
CA GLY A 585 43.16 -2.36 -9.65
C GLY A 585 41.72 -1.94 -9.93
N LYS A 586 41.46 -1.20 -11.02
CA LYS A 586 40.07 -0.83 -11.38
C LYS A 586 39.19 -2.08 -11.60
N PRO A 587 37.97 -2.12 -11.03
CA PRO A 587 37.02 -3.19 -11.29
C PRO A 587 36.61 -3.28 -12.76
N HIS A 588 36.34 -4.51 -13.20
CA HIS A 588 35.86 -4.86 -14.54
C HIS A 588 34.53 -5.61 -14.45
N ILE A 589 33.87 -5.86 -15.59
CA ILE A 589 32.54 -6.51 -15.62
C ILE A 589 32.47 -7.89 -14.94
N GLY A 590 33.60 -8.53 -14.64
CA GLY A 590 33.64 -9.75 -13.83
C GLY A 590 33.05 -9.57 -12.43
N TYR A 591 33.03 -8.34 -11.91
CA TYR A 591 32.40 -8.00 -10.63
C TYR A 591 30.88 -8.11 -10.66
N PHE A 592 30.24 -8.14 -11.84
CA PHE A 592 28.81 -8.43 -11.90
C PHE A 592 28.47 -9.82 -11.35
N VAL A 593 29.37 -10.80 -11.45
CA VAL A 593 29.11 -12.18 -10.97
C VAL A 593 28.79 -12.20 -9.47
N PRO A 594 29.63 -11.68 -8.57
CA PRO A 594 29.29 -11.56 -7.16
C PRO A 594 28.14 -10.56 -6.90
N TRP A 595 28.05 -9.45 -7.64
CA TRP A 595 27.02 -8.44 -7.40
C TRP A 595 25.60 -8.90 -7.72
N VAL A 596 25.43 -9.72 -8.76
CA VAL A 596 24.17 -10.41 -9.05
C VAL A 596 23.74 -11.29 -7.88
N LYS A 597 24.70 -11.96 -7.21
CA LYS A 597 24.41 -12.80 -6.04
C LYS A 597 23.95 -11.99 -4.83
N LEU A 598 24.44 -10.76 -4.64
CA LEU A 598 23.98 -9.90 -3.55
C LEU A 598 22.46 -9.67 -3.60
N SER A 599 21.89 -9.55 -4.81
CA SER A 599 20.44 -9.47 -4.99
C SER A 599 19.72 -10.75 -4.53
N ASP A 600 20.26 -11.93 -4.84
CA ASP A 600 19.69 -13.21 -4.39
C ASP A 600 19.67 -13.33 -2.87
N PHE A 601 20.72 -12.86 -2.19
CA PHE A 601 20.81 -12.89 -0.73
C PHE A 601 19.78 -11.98 -0.07
N ILE A 602 19.60 -10.77 -0.60
CA ILE A 602 18.56 -9.84 -0.13
C ILE A 602 17.17 -10.43 -0.36
N ARG A 603 16.92 -11.02 -1.53
CA ARG A 603 15.64 -11.70 -1.85
C ARG A 603 15.38 -12.91 -0.96
N ALA A 604 16.42 -13.57 -0.45
CA ALA A 604 16.30 -14.65 0.54
C ALA A 604 16.01 -14.13 1.98
N GLY A 605 15.89 -12.81 2.17
CA GLY A 605 15.67 -12.16 3.46
C GLY A 605 16.96 -11.88 4.24
N GLY A 606 18.12 -11.88 3.57
CA GLY A 606 19.42 -11.62 4.16
C GLY A 606 19.79 -10.13 4.22
N GLU A 607 20.84 -9.85 5.00
CA GLU A 607 21.54 -8.57 5.03
C GLU A 607 22.92 -8.74 4.40
N VAL A 608 23.34 -7.81 3.54
CA VAL A 608 24.61 -7.90 2.83
C VAL A 608 25.57 -6.84 3.35
N THR A 609 26.76 -7.26 3.76
CA THR A 609 27.91 -6.40 4.03
C THR A 609 28.90 -6.49 2.87
N VAL A 610 29.21 -5.35 2.27
CA VAL A 610 30.33 -5.18 1.33
C VAL A 610 31.53 -4.68 2.13
N GLY A 611 32.51 -5.56 2.33
CA GLY A 611 33.75 -5.23 3.02
C GLY A 611 34.79 -4.67 2.06
N LEU A 612 35.16 -3.40 2.27
CA LEU A 612 36.27 -2.75 1.58
C LEU A 612 37.54 -3.02 2.37
N VAL A 613 38.28 -4.07 1.98
CA VAL A 613 39.49 -4.53 2.67
C VAL A 613 40.72 -3.76 2.18
N ASP A 614 40.79 -2.50 2.62
CA ASP A 614 41.81 -1.53 2.25
C ASP A 614 43.19 -1.82 2.84
N THR A 615 43.23 -2.43 4.03
CA THR A 615 44.52 -2.86 4.62
C THR A 615 45.06 -4.08 3.90
N TYR A 616 44.20 -5.05 3.56
CA TYR A 616 44.55 -6.13 2.66
C TYR A 616 45.16 -5.57 1.38
N ALA A 617 44.49 -4.62 0.73
CA ALA A 617 44.95 -4.01 -0.52
C ALA A 617 46.34 -3.35 -0.38
N PHE A 618 46.58 -2.64 0.73
CA PHE A 618 47.88 -2.06 1.05
C PHE A 618 48.96 -3.12 1.29
N LEU A 619 48.64 -4.20 2.00
CA LEU A 619 49.60 -5.26 2.35
C LEU A 619 50.00 -6.11 1.15
N ILE A 620 49.04 -6.41 0.27
CA ILE A 620 49.28 -7.21 -0.95
C ILE A 620 49.97 -6.38 -2.04
N ASN A 621 49.59 -5.11 -2.18
CA ASN A 621 50.10 -4.21 -3.20
C ASN A 621 50.89 -3.04 -2.58
N TYR A 622 51.84 -3.39 -1.71
CA TYR A 622 52.72 -2.51 -0.91
C TYR A 622 53.56 -1.49 -1.69
N LYS A 623 53.44 -1.48 -3.03
CA LYS A 623 54.07 -0.50 -3.91
C LYS A 623 53.32 0.83 -3.95
N HIS A 624 52.02 0.81 -3.64
CA HIS A 624 51.19 2.01 -3.58
C HIS A 624 51.13 2.55 -2.15
N PRO A 625 51.24 3.88 -1.95
CA PRO A 625 51.12 4.48 -0.63
C PRO A 625 49.71 4.33 -0.07
N TRP A 626 49.58 4.42 1.25
CA TRP A 626 48.30 4.27 1.95
C TRP A 626 47.24 5.24 1.46
N GLU A 627 47.63 6.50 1.20
CA GLU A 627 46.74 7.55 0.72
C GLU A 627 46.14 7.20 -0.65
N GLU A 628 46.91 6.58 -1.54
CA GLU A 628 46.42 6.11 -2.83
C GLU A 628 45.38 4.98 -2.65
N VAL A 629 45.62 4.04 -1.73
CA VAL A 629 44.67 2.97 -1.40
C VAL A 629 43.36 3.52 -0.83
N GLN A 630 43.40 4.61 -0.05
CA GLN A 630 42.18 5.29 0.43
C GLN A 630 41.37 5.89 -0.73
N HIS A 631 42.04 6.50 -1.72
CA HIS A 631 41.36 6.99 -2.92
C HIS A 631 40.77 5.85 -3.77
N LYS A 632 41.49 4.72 -3.91
CA LYS A 632 40.94 3.50 -4.54
C LYS A 632 39.72 2.97 -3.80
N THR A 633 39.74 3.01 -2.47
CA THR A 633 38.62 2.59 -1.62
C THR A 633 37.38 3.46 -1.85
N ALA A 634 37.56 4.78 -1.92
CA ALA A 634 36.49 5.70 -2.28
C ALA A 634 35.95 5.44 -3.70
N PHE A 635 36.82 5.20 -4.67
CA PHE A 635 36.44 4.85 -6.04
C PHE A 635 35.58 3.58 -6.08
N TYR A 636 35.98 2.52 -5.38
CA TYR A 636 35.24 1.27 -5.28
C TYR A 636 33.85 1.50 -4.67
N ARG A 637 33.76 2.26 -3.58
CA ARG A 637 32.48 2.57 -2.92
C ARG A 637 31.50 3.26 -3.86
N TYR A 638 31.95 4.28 -4.60
CA TYR A 638 31.14 4.98 -5.59
C TYR A 638 30.68 4.05 -6.72
N LEU A 639 31.60 3.25 -7.27
CA LEU A 639 31.30 2.33 -8.36
C LEU A 639 30.29 1.26 -7.93
N ILE A 640 30.53 0.57 -6.81
CA ILE A 640 29.67 -0.51 -6.33
C ILE A 640 28.27 0.03 -6.04
N THR A 641 28.18 1.18 -5.35
CA THR A 641 26.89 1.80 -5.04
C THR A 641 26.12 2.14 -6.31
N THR A 642 26.80 2.75 -7.30
CA THR A 642 26.19 3.12 -8.58
C THR A 642 25.70 1.88 -9.34
N VAL A 643 26.51 0.83 -9.41
CA VAL A 643 26.17 -0.37 -10.18
C VAL A 643 25.04 -1.17 -9.51
N LEU A 644 25.10 -1.37 -8.19
CA LEU A 644 24.03 -2.05 -7.46
C LEU A 644 22.69 -1.29 -7.57
N THR A 645 22.73 0.04 -7.47
CA THR A 645 21.55 0.88 -7.71
C THR A 645 21.03 0.71 -9.14
N ALA A 646 21.91 0.76 -10.15
CA ALA A 646 21.53 0.57 -11.55
C ALA A 646 20.98 -0.84 -11.87
N MET A 647 21.35 -1.85 -11.08
CA MET A 647 20.80 -3.21 -11.14
C MET A 647 19.45 -3.36 -10.42
N GLY A 648 18.99 -2.34 -9.69
CA GLY A 648 17.75 -2.38 -8.90
C GLY A 648 17.89 -3.12 -7.57
N VAL A 649 19.08 -3.14 -6.98
CA VAL A 649 19.31 -3.72 -5.64
C VAL A 649 18.91 -2.69 -4.57
N PRO A 650 18.06 -3.05 -3.59
CA PRO A 650 17.63 -2.11 -2.56
C PRO A 650 18.77 -1.81 -1.58
N MET A 651 19.31 -0.59 -1.67
CA MET A 651 20.48 -0.17 -0.89
C MET A 651 20.22 -0.13 0.63
N SER A 652 18.96 -0.11 1.08
CA SER A 652 18.59 -0.19 2.51
C SER A 652 19.01 -1.52 3.17
N LYS A 653 19.30 -2.55 2.39
CA LYS A 653 19.76 -3.88 2.85
C LYS A 653 21.24 -4.15 2.59
N VAL A 654 21.97 -3.16 2.06
CA VAL A 654 23.40 -3.25 1.77
C VAL A 654 24.16 -2.31 2.70
N LYS A 655 25.12 -2.86 3.44
CA LYS A 655 26.01 -2.13 4.34
C LYS A 655 27.41 -2.11 3.76
N PHE A 656 28.07 -0.96 3.77
CA PHE A 656 29.51 -0.89 3.46
C PHE A 656 30.30 -0.78 4.76
N GLU A 657 31.28 -1.67 4.93
CA GLU A 657 32.25 -1.61 6.01
C GLU A 657 33.66 -1.50 5.43
N GLN A 658 34.56 -0.86 6.17
CA GLN A 658 35.95 -0.69 5.76
C GLN A 658 36.86 -1.27 6.83
N GLU A 659 37.79 -2.11 6.42
CA GLU A 659 38.65 -2.89 7.31
C GLU A 659 39.47 -2.01 8.26
N SER A 660 40.07 -0.93 7.75
CA SER A 660 40.88 0.01 8.57
C SER A 660 40.14 0.62 9.76
N ASN A 661 38.80 0.68 9.73
CA ASN A 661 38.00 1.21 10.84
C ASN A 661 38.08 0.33 12.11
N HIS A 662 38.39 -0.96 11.96
CA HIS A 662 38.51 -1.89 13.08
C HIS A 662 39.95 -2.01 13.61
N GLN A 663 40.94 -1.76 12.76
CA GLN A 663 42.33 -2.06 13.07
C GLN A 663 42.96 -1.13 14.10
N GLY A 664 42.39 0.06 14.31
CA GLY A 664 42.80 0.98 15.38
C GLY A 664 42.39 0.53 16.79
N THR A 665 41.61 -0.55 16.93
CA THR A 665 41.09 -0.96 18.25
C THR A 665 42.07 -1.85 19.03
N PRO A 666 42.17 -1.72 20.37
CA PRO A 666 43.00 -2.61 21.18
C PRO A 666 42.61 -4.09 21.05
N ARG A 667 41.31 -4.38 20.89
CA ARG A 667 40.80 -5.74 20.70
C ARG A 667 41.35 -6.37 19.41
N TYR A 668 41.23 -5.66 18.29
CA TYR A 668 41.71 -6.15 17.00
C TYR A 668 43.20 -6.46 17.03
N ASN A 669 44.00 -5.55 17.56
CA ASN A 669 45.45 -5.75 17.64
C ASN A 669 45.82 -7.00 18.45
N VAL A 670 45.16 -7.24 19.58
CA VAL A 670 45.41 -8.45 20.38
C VAL A 670 45.00 -9.72 19.62
N ASP A 671 43.87 -9.71 18.92
CA ASP A 671 43.42 -10.88 18.16
C ASP A 671 44.29 -11.17 16.94
N LEU A 672 44.77 -10.13 16.25
CA LEU A 672 45.78 -10.25 15.20
C LEU A 672 47.03 -10.95 15.72
N TRP A 673 47.55 -10.52 16.88
CA TRP A 673 48.72 -11.17 17.48
C TRP A 673 48.44 -12.62 17.85
N LYS A 674 47.29 -12.92 18.47
CA LYS A 674 46.91 -14.31 18.77
C LYS A 674 46.87 -15.15 17.50
N PHE A 675 46.27 -14.66 16.43
CA PHE A 675 46.18 -15.40 15.17
C PHE A 675 47.57 -15.67 14.58
N CYS A 676 48.46 -14.67 14.59
CA CYS A 676 49.85 -14.85 14.19
C CYS A 676 50.62 -15.87 15.06
N THR A 677 50.21 -16.12 16.31
CA THR A 677 50.80 -17.19 17.14
C THR A 677 50.31 -18.59 16.82
N LEU A 678 49.17 -18.71 16.13
CA LEU A 678 48.54 -19.99 15.80
C LEU A 678 48.91 -20.50 14.40
N VAL A 679 49.11 -19.59 13.45
CA VAL A 679 49.27 -19.94 12.03
C VAL A 679 50.74 -19.98 11.63
N SER A 680 51.17 -21.05 10.97
CA SER A 680 52.52 -21.12 10.41
C SER A 680 52.62 -20.41 9.06
N GLN A 681 53.83 -19.99 8.68
CA GLN A 681 54.06 -19.43 7.34
C GLN A 681 53.70 -20.42 6.21
N ALA A 682 53.81 -21.72 6.47
CA ALA A 682 53.44 -22.74 5.49
C ALA A 682 51.93 -22.79 5.27
N ASP A 683 51.14 -22.65 6.34
CA ASP A 683 49.68 -22.61 6.27
C ASP A 683 49.22 -21.40 5.46
N VAL A 684 49.78 -20.22 5.72
CA VAL A 684 49.49 -19.00 4.94
C VAL A 684 49.85 -19.18 3.47
N ARG A 685 51.03 -19.73 3.15
CA ARG A 685 51.47 -19.92 1.77
C ARG A 685 50.60 -20.91 0.99
N ALA A 686 49.92 -21.82 1.69
CA ALA A 686 49.02 -22.78 1.07
C ALA A 686 47.68 -22.16 0.65
N THR A 687 47.36 -20.93 1.05
CA THR A 687 46.04 -20.31 0.80
C THR A 687 45.84 -19.90 -0.66
N GLY A 688 46.91 -19.60 -1.40
CA GLY A 688 46.81 -19.17 -2.78
C GLY A 688 48.15 -18.83 -3.42
N ALA A 689 48.17 -18.79 -4.76
CA ALA A 689 49.38 -18.56 -5.54
C ALA A 689 50.02 -17.18 -5.26
N GLU A 690 49.20 -16.16 -5.01
CA GLU A 690 49.63 -14.79 -4.77
C GLU A 690 50.47 -14.66 -3.49
N VAL A 691 50.08 -15.39 -2.43
CA VAL A 691 50.77 -15.40 -1.15
C VAL A 691 51.86 -16.50 -1.09
N GLY A 692 51.65 -17.60 -1.80
CA GLY A 692 52.57 -18.74 -1.84
C GLY A 692 53.99 -18.37 -2.27
N ALA A 693 54.13 -17.44 -3.23
CA ALA A 693 55.41 -16.96 -3.73
C ALA A 693 55.95 -15.71 -2.99
N ALA A 694 55.21 -15.14 -2.04
CA ALA A 694 55.58 -13.87 -1.40
C ALA A 694 56.86 -14.01 -0.56
N THR A 695 57.80 -13.07 -0.69
CA THR A 695 59.03 -13.05 0.14
C THR A 695 58.94 -12.06 1.30
N LEU A 696 58.02 -11.10 1.22
CA LEU A 696 57.80 -10.09 2.25
C LEU A 696 56.80 -10.58 3.29
N LEU A 697 56.85 -9.99 4.49
CA LEU A 697 55.88 -10.26 5.55
C LEU A 697 54.48 -9.74 5.19
N SER A 698 54.38 -8.60 4.49
CA SER A 698 53.08 -7.95 4.26
C SER A 698 52.06 -8.85 3.54
N PRO A 699 52.39 -9.53 2.42
CA PRO A 699 51.43 -10.41 1.76
C PRO A 699 51.13 -11.67 2.58
N LEU A 700 52.04 -12.08 3.47
CA LEU A 700 51.81 -13.23 4.37
C LEU A 700 50.79 -12.91 5.48
N LEU A 701 50.49 -11.63 5.73
CA LEU A 701 49.48 -11.24 6.72
C LEU A 701 48.07 -11.17 6.12
N THR A 702 47.93 -11.13 4.79
CA THR A 702 46.64 -10.85 4.15
C THR A 702 45.57 -11.91 4.41
N PRO A 703 45.86 -13.23 4.41
CA PRO A 703 44.82 -14.22 4.75
C PRO A 703 44.38 -14.12 6.22
N ILE A 704 45.30 -13.77 7.13
CA ILE A 704 45.02 -13.61 8.56
C ILE A 704 44.09 -12.41 8.78
N VAL A 705 44.40 -11.30 8.10
CA VAL A 705 43.68 -10.03 8.23
C VAL A 705 42.25 -10.16 7.68
N GLN A 706 42.08 -10.81 6.52
CA GLN A 706 40.75 -11.11 5.94
C GLN A 706 39.90 -11.99 6.86
N GLU A 707 40.42 -13.13 7.32
CA GLU A 707 39.66 -14.07 8.15
C GLU A 707 39.24 -13.46 9.50
N LEU A 708 40.04 -12.54 10.06
CA LEU A 708 39.60 -11.79 11.24
C LEU A 708 38.39 -10.91 10.95
N MET A 709 38.27 -10.34 9.76
CA MET A 709 37.16 -9.44 9.42
C MET A 709 35.80 -10.11 9.44
N VAL A 710 35.72 -11.42 9.25
CA VAL A 710 34.48 -12.19 9.42
C VAL A 710 33.82 -11.93 10.78
N GLU A 711 34.59 -11.95 11.87
CA GLU A 711 34.10 -11.67 13.23
C GLU A 711 33.74 -10.19 13.40
N TYR A 712 34.61 -9.27 12.94
CA TYR A 712 34.43 -7.84 13.16
C TYR A 712 33.30 -7.24 12.32
N PHE A 713 33.03 -7.82 11.14
CA PHE A 713 31.87 -7.53 10.31
C PHE A 713 30.63 -8.39 10.69
N GLN A 714 30.78 -9.31 11.64
CA GLN A 714 29.72 -10.18 12.17
C GLN A 714 29.03 -11.06 11.11
N ALA A 715 29.81 -11.60 10.17
CA ALA A 715 29.32 -12.37 9.05
C ALA A 715 28.86 -13.78 9.46
N ASP A 716 27.69 -14.22 8.97
CA ASP A 716 27.25 -15.62 9.05
C ASP A 716 27.77 -16.45 7.87
N VAL A 717 27.86 -15.82 6.71
CA VAL A 717 28.24 -16.44 5.44
C VAL A 717 29.24 -15.52 4.74
N GLU A 718 30.38 -16.05 4.31
CA GLU A 718 31.37 -15.32 3.52
C GLU A 718 31.32 -15.79 2.05
N ILE A 719 31.42 -14.83 1.13
CA ILE A 719 31.25 -15.02 -0.30
C ILE A 719 32.48 -14.50 -1.04
N GLY A 720 32.97 -15.28 -2.00
CA GLY A 720 34.09 -14.89 -2.85
C GLY A 720 34.23 -15.78 -4.07
N GLY A 721 35.30 -15.61 -4.84
CA GLY A 721 35.60 -16.49 -5.98
C GLY A 721 36.16 -17.85 -5.52
N LYS A 722 36.18 -18.84 -6.41
CA LYS A 722 36.82 -20.15 -6.14
C LYS A 722 38.29 -20.07 -5.76
N ASP A 723 38.96 -18.98 -6.12
CA ASP A 723 40.33 -18.68 -5.73
C ASP A 723 40.51 -18.35 -4.23
N GLN A 724 39.42 -18.08 -3.50
CA GLN A 724 39.43 -17.81 -2.06
C GLN A 724 39.42 -19.08 -1.20
N ARG A 725 39.25 -20.27 -1.80
CA ARG A 725 39.09 -21.56 -1.09
C ARG A 725 40.16 -21.82 -0.04
N GLY A 726 41.40 -21.49 -0.34
CA GLY A 726 42.51 -21.71 0.58
C GLY A 726 42.48 -20.77 1.79
N ILE A 727 41.99 -19.55 1.63
CA ILE A 727 41.78 -18.58 2.72
C ILE A 727 40.64 -19.08 3.62
N TYR A 728 39.51 -19.50 3.05
CA TYR A 728 38.39 -20.09 3.80
C TYR A 728 38.79 -21.35 4.58
N THR A 729 39.69 -22.16 4.04
CA THR A 729 40.21 -23.36 4.72
C THR A 729 41.06 -22.97 5.95
N LEU A 730 41.82 -21.88 5.84
CA LEU A 730 42.57 -21.30 6.96
C LEU A 730 41.61 -20.81 8.05
N GLY A 731 40.55 -20.10 7.67
CA GLY A 731 39.47 -19.64 8.55
C GLY A 731 38.82 -20.76 9.33
N GLU A 732 38.36 -21.80 8.63
CA GLU A 732 37.71 -22.99 9.20
C GLU A 732 38.61 -23.68 10.24
N GLN A 733 39.93 -23.70 10.02
CA GLN A 733 40.88 -24.35 10.91
C GLN A 733 41.22 -23.52 12.16
N PHE A 734 41.35 -22.20 12.03
CA PHE A 734 41.99 -21.38 13.06
C PHE A 734 41.06 -20.39 13.78
N LEU A 735 39.96 -19.90 13.18
CA LEU A 735 39.00 -19.04 13.87
C LEU A 735 38.43 -19.67 15.16
N PRO A 736 38.07 -20.98 15.18
CA PRO A 736 37.62 -21.63 16.41
C PRO A 736 38.65 -21.63 17.54
N GLN A 737 39.94 -21.64 17.22
CA GLN A 737 41.01 -21.60 18.23
C GLN A 737 41.17 -20.21 18.88
N LEU A 738 40.68 -19.16 18.21
CA LEU A 738 40.56 -17.80 18.76
C LEU A 738 39.28 -17.60 19.59
N GLY A 739 38.39 -18.61 19.62
CA GLY A 739 37.07 -18.53 20.23
C GLY A 739 36.00 -17.92 19.33
N TYR A 740 36.28 -17.78 18.03
CA TYR A 740 35.34 -17.26 17.03
C TYR A 740 34.71 -18.39 16.23
N ARG A 741 33.53 -18.13 15.67
CA ARG A 741 32.88 -19.08 14.76
C ARG A 741 33.54 -18.99 13.38
N SER A 742 33.61 -20.12 12.70
CA SER A 742 33.81 -20.11 11.25
C SER A 742 32.50 -19.75 10.57
N PRO A 743 32.48 -18.91 9.52
CA PRO A 743 31.29 -18.67 8.72
C PRO A 743 31.07 -19.83 7.74
N ALA A 744 29.88 -19.87 7.14
CA ALA A 744 29.65 -20.71 5.97
C ALA A 744 30.25 -20.05 4.72
N HIS A 745 30.89 -20.83 3.85
CA HIS A 745 31.60 -20.28 2.68
C HIS A 745 30.91 -20.64 1.35
N LEU A 746 30.67 -19.62 0.52
CA LEU A 746 30.08 -19.75 -0.82
C LEU A 746 31.02 -19.19 -1.89
N MET A 747 31.24 -19.95 -2.97
CA MET A 747 32.18 -19.57 -4.03
C MET A 747 31.49 -19.34 -5.37
N THR A 748 31.77 -18.22 -6.03
CA THR A 748 31.34 -17.95 -7.41
C THR A 748 32.33 -18.51 -8.43
N GLU A 749 31.84 -18.81 -9.63
CA GLU A 749 32.72 -18.98 -10.79
C GLU A 749 33.51 -17.69 -11.08
N LEU A 750 34.66 -17.86 -11.73
CA LEU A 750 35.49 -16.75 -12.17
C LEU A 750 35.23 -16.48 -13.65
N LEU A 751 34.80 -15.26 -13.97
CA LEU A 751 34.55 -14.89 -15.36
C LEU A 751 35.87 -14.93 -16.16
N PRO A 752 35.93 -15.65 -17.29
CA PRO A 752 37.13 -15.70 -18.11
C PRO A 752 37.36 -14.38 -18.86
N SER A 753 38.61 -14.10 -19.17
CA SER A 753 39.06 -12.98 -20.00
C SER A 753 38.54 -13.12 -21.44
N LEU A 754 38.41 -11.99 -22.15
CA LEU A 754 37.95 -11.96 -23.54
C LEU A 754 38.85 -12.77 -24.51
N VAL A 755 40.10 -13.02 -24.12
CA VAL A 755 41.09 -13.77 -24.90
C VAL A 755 41.47 -15.12 -24.26
N GLY A 756 40.74 -15.55 -23.22
CA GLY A 756 41.01 -16.77 -22.44
C GLY A 756 41.80 -16.51 -21.14
N GLY A 757 41.72 -17.45 -20.18
CA GLY A 757 42.27 -17.32 -18.81
C GLY A 757 41.35 -16.56 -17.84
N LYS A 758 41.76 -16.37 -16.58
CA LYS A 758 41.01 -15.60 -15.57
C LYS A 758 40.99 -14.11 -15.92
N MET A 759 39.86 -13.42 -15.75
CA MET A 759 39.82 -11.95 -15.81
C MET A 759 40.27 -11.36 -14.47
N SER A 760 41.48 -10.76 -14.42
CA SER A 760 41.99 -10.09 -13.21
C SER A 760 41.94 -8.57 -13.31
N SER A 761 41.71 -7.88 -12.18
CA SER A 761 41.79 -6.41 -12.09
C SER A 761 43.21 -5.88 -12.31
N SER A 762 44.23 -6.70 -12.09
CA SER A 762 45.65 -6.37 -12.32
C SER A 762 46.14 -6.54 -13.77
N ASP A 763 45.39 -7.25 -14.63
CA ASP A 763 45.82 -7.52 -16.01
C ASP A 763 45.61 -6.30 -16.93
N SER A 764 46.19 -6.32 -18.14
CA SER A 764 46.02 -5.23 -19.12
C SER A 764 44.54 -4.95 -19.42
N ALA A 765 44.16 -3.66 -19.51
CA ALA A 765 42.80 -3.25 -19.83
C ALA A 765 42.27 -3.79 -21.17
N ASN A 766 43.13 -4.25 -22.08
CA ASN A 766 42.72 -4.81 -23.37
C ASN A 766 42.12 -6.21 -23.30
N THR A 767 42.30 -6.93 -22.18
CA THR A 767 41.78 -8.31 -22.01
C THR A 767 40.40 -8.35 -21.35
N LYS A 768 39.86 -7.19 -20.94
CA LYS A 768 38.65 -7.06 -20.11
C LYS A 768 37.87 -5.79 -20.43
N ILE A 769 36.57 -5.83 -20.12
CA ILE A 769 35.68 -4.68 -20.25
C ILE A 769 35.62 -3.97 -18.90
N MET A 770 35.91 -2.67 -18.90
CA MET A 770 35.89 -1.81 -17.73
C MET A 770 34.54 -1.13 -17.60
N PHE A 771 34.12 -0.79 -16.38
CA PHE A 771 32.83 -0.12 -16.16
C PHE A 771 32.73 1.28 -16.79
N LEU A 772 33.87 1.94 -16.99
CA LEU A 772 33.96 3.27 -17.56
C LEU A 772 34.47 3.26 -19.01
N ASP A 773 34.57 2.09 -19.65
CA ASP A 773 34.83 2.04 -21.10
C ASP A 773 33.68 2.74 -21.83
N ASN A 774 34.00 3.64 -22.77
CA ASN A 774 32.98 4.25 -23.61
C ASN A 774 32.37 3.24 -24.59
N GLU A 775 31.28 3.63 -25.25
CA GLU A 775 30.49 2.72 -26.07
C GLU A 775 31.29 2.05 -27.18
N GLN A 776 32.13 2.83 -27.85
CA GLN A 776 32.97 2.36 -28.94
C GLN A 776 34.03 1.37 -28.43
N THR A 777 34.68 1.66 -27.29
CA THR A 777 35.66 0.77 -26.68
C THR A 777 35.06 -0.58 -26.29
N VAL A 778 33.84 -0.59 -25.73
CA VAL A 778 33.13 -1.85 -25.43
C VAL A 778 32.91 -2.66 -26.72
N ARG A 779 32.42 -2.03 -27.79
CA ARG A 779 32.19 -2.69 -29.09
C ARG A 779 33.48 -3.26 -29.69
N GLU A 780 34.58 -2.52 -29.61
CA GLU A 780 35.90 -2.92 -30.10
C GLU A 780 36.55 -4.07 -29.30
N LYS A 781 36.32 -4.10 -27.98
CA LYS A 781 36.82 -5.19 -27.13
C LYS A 781 36.01 -6.48 -27.37
N VAL A 782 34.67 -6.37 -27.44
CA VAL A 782 33.78 -7.50 -27.72
C VAL A 782 34.04 -8.09 -29.11
N SER A 783 34.29 -7.25 -30.12
CA SER A 783 34.56 -7.75 -31.48
C SER A 783 35.83 -8.61 -31.55
N ARG A 784 36.85 -8.29 -30.75
CA ARG A 784 38.14 -9.00 -30.66
C ARG A 784 38.12 -10.25 -29.77
N ALA A 785 37.06 -10.48 -29.01
CA ALA A 785 36.99 -11.62 -28.10
C ALA A 785 37.01 -12.97 -28.84
N SER A 786 37.61 -14.00 -28.22
CA SER A 786 37.60 -15.37 -28.73
C SER A 786 36.16 -15.90 -28.80
N CYS A 787 35.67 -16.28 -29.99
CA CYS A 787 34.27 -16.69 -30.18
C CYS A 787 34.12 -17.47 -31.50
N ASP A 788 34.71 -18.66 -31.58
CA ASP A 788 34.67 -19.46 -32.80
C ASP A 788 33.30 -20.11 -33.00
N ALA A 789 32.83 -20.20 -34.24
CA ALA A 789 31.48 -20.67 -34.57
C ALA A 789 31.24 -22.10 -34.06
N GLY A 790 30.18 -22.29 -33.26
CA GLY A 790 29.84 -23.58 -32.67
C GLY A 790 30.73 -24.06 -31.52
N VAL A 791 31.79 -23.32 -31.15
CA VAL A 791 32.74 -23.71 -30.10
C VAL A 791 32.43 -22.97 -28.80
N VAL A 792 32.11 -23.73 -27.74
CA VAL A 792 31.82 -23.18 -26.41
C VAL A 792 33.07 -23.12 -25.53
N GLU A 793 33.94 -24.13 -25.60
CA GLU A 793 35.16 -24.17 -24.79
C GLU A 793 36.11 -23.04 -25.21
N GLY A 794 36.61 -22.27 -24.24
CA GLY A 794 37.48 -21.12 -24.50
C GLY A 794 36.78 -19.89 -25.11
N ASN A 795 35.45 -19.87 -25.15
CA ASN A 795 34.68 -18.75 -25.65
C ASN A 795 34.68 -17.57 -24.65
N GLY A 796 35.05 -16.37 -25.10
CA GLY A 796 35.11 -15.15 -24.29
C GLY A 796 33.78 -14.37 -24.19
N ILE A 797 32.74 -14.80 -24.92
CA ILE A 797 31.43 -14.12 -24.99
C ILE A 797 30.34 -14.89 -24.25
N LEU A 798 30.26 -16.21 -24.44
CA LEU A 798 29.22 -17.04 -23.79
C LEU A 798 29.24 -16.94 -22.25
N PRO A 799 30.39 -16.91 -21.55
CA PRO A 799 30.42 -16.73 -20.10
C PRO A 799 29.86 -15.39 -19.62
N ILE A 800 29.98 -14.32 -20.43
CA ILE A 800 29.37 -13.01 -20.14
C ILE A 800 27.85 -13.14 -20.20
N LEU A 801 27.32 -13.88 -21.16
CA LEU A 801 25.88 -14.17 -21.22
C LEU A 801 25.44 -14.98 -20.00
N GLU A 802 26.11 -16.09 -19.73
CA GLU A 802 25.74 -17.04 -18.67
C GLU A 802 25.77 -16.43 -17.26
N HIS A 803 26.84 -15.70 -16.94
CA HIS A 803 27.10 -15.26 -15.56
C HIS A 803 26.78 -13.78 -15.30
N VAL A 804 26.55 -12.97 -16.34
CA VAL A 804 26.27 -11.53 -16.21
C VAL A 804 24.92 -11.17 -16.83
N LEU A 805 24.77 -11.26 -18.15
CA LEU A 805 23.61 -10.70 -18.84
C LEU A 805 22.32 -11.49 -18.59
N MET A 806 22.36 -12.82 -18.65
CA MET A 806 21.19 -13.66 -18.39
C MET A 806 20.70 -13.51 -16.93
N PRO A 807 21.57 -13.59 -15.91
CA PRO A 807 21.15 -13.34 -14.53
C PRO A 807 20.58 -11.94 -14.29
N ILE A 808 21.16 -10.90 -14.89
CA ILE A 808 20.61 -9.54 -14.80
C ILE A 808 19.24 -9.45 -15.49
N SER A 809 19.07 -10.09 -16.65
CA SER A 809 17.76 -10.21 -17.29
C SER A 809 16.74 -10.95 -16.42
N GLU A 810 17.12 -12.02 -15.72
CA GLU A 810 16.25 -12.71 -14.75
C GLU A 810 15.85 -11.80 -13.60
N LEU A 811 16.80 -11.00 -13.07
CA LEU A 811 16.53 -10.04 -12.01
C LEU A 811 15.53 -8.98 -12.47
N ARG A 812 15.79 -8.37 -13.64
CA ARG A 812 14.90 -7.40 -14.29
C ARG A 812 13.51 -7.99 -14.53
N TRP A 813 13.44 -9.23 -15.02
CA TRP A 813 12.19 -9.95 -15.23
C TRP A 813 11.43 -10.19 -13.92
N SER A 814 12.11 -10.66 -12.87
CA SER A 814 11.49 -10.91 -11.57
C SER A 814 11.00 -9.64 -10.89
N ASN A 815 11.62 -8.49 -11.17
CA ASN A 815 11.13 -7.19 -10.71
C ASN A 815 9.91 -6.74 -11.53
N GLN A 816 9.70 -7.27 -12.73
CA GLN A 816 8.63 -6.89 -13.67
C GLN A 816 7.43 -7.83 -13.71
N SER A 817 7.52 -9.04 -13.18
CA SER A 817 6.37 -9.97 -13.07
C SER A 817 5.21 -9.42 -12.23
N HIS A 818 5.38 -8.23 -11.65
CA HIS A 818 4.39 -7.47 -10.87
C HIS A 818 3.74 -6.31 -11.66
N SER A 819 4.10 -6.14 -12.94
CA SER A 819 3.49 -5.20 -13.89
C SER A 819 2.67 -5.98 -14.91
N SER A 820 1.34 -5.83 -14.90
CA SER A 820 0.41 -6.48 -15.84
C SER A 820 0.46 -5.91 -17.26
N GLN A 821 1.36 -4.96 -17.55
CA GLN A 821 1.58 -4.42 -18.90
C GLN A 821 3.06 -4.29 -19.26
N LYS A 822 3.37 -4.60 -20.52
CA LYS A 822 4.68 -4.35 -21.16
C LYS A 822 4.81 -2.82 -21.36
N PRO A 823 5.85 -2.14 -20.85
CA PRO A 823 5.99 -0.71 -21.04
C PRO A 823 6.13 -0.37 -22.53
N VAL A 824 5.32 0.58 -22.99
CA VAL A 824 5.26 1.03 -24.40
C VAL A 824 6.61 1.61 -24.87
N ASN A 825 7.50 1.98 -23.93
CA ASN A 825 8.83 2.54 -24.17
C ASN A 825 9.98 1.69 -23.59
N GLY A 826 9.90 0.36 -23.65
CA GLY A 826 11.08 -0.48 -23.43
C GLY A 826 12.14 -0.22 -24.51
N GLY A 827 13.32 0.28 -24.13
CA GLY A 827 14.45 0.54 -25.01
C GLY A 827 14.87 -0.72 -25.76
N GLY A 828 14.29 -0.93 -26.95
CA GLY A 828 14.85 -1.86 -27.92
C GLY A 828 16.20 -1.36 -28.41
N TYR A 829 16.89 -2.22 -29.16
CA TYR A 829 18.19 -2.03 -29.82
C TYR A 829 18.42 -0.74 -30.64
N GLU A 830 17.47 0.20 -30.66
CA GLU A 830 17.53 1.50 -31.34
C GLU A 830 16.83 2.57 -30.49
N SER A 831 17.56 3.23 -29.59
CA SER A 831 17.17 4.55 -29.10
C SER A 831 18.40 5.40 -28.76
N ASN A 832 18.66 6.38 -29.62
CA ASN A 832 19.50 7.53 -29.30
C ASN A 832 18.85 8.32 -28.16
N GLY A 833 19.63 8.56 -27.09
CA GLY A 833 19.61 9.80 -26.31
C GLY A 833 18.38 10.15 -25.46
N GLN A 834 18.65 10.35 -24.17
CA GLN A 834 17.93 11.20 -23.21
C GLN A 834 16.56 10.71 -22.70
N ASN A 835 16.56 10.10 -21.49
CA ASN A 835 15.88 10.64 -20.30
C ASN A 835 16.06 9.69 -19.10
N GLY A 836 16.61 10.22 -18.01
CA GLY A 836 16.80 9.53 -16.74
C GLY A 836 15.54 9.60 -15.87
N SER A 837 14.64 8.63 -16.03
CA SER A 837 13.62 8.32 -15.03
C SER A 837 13.90 6.94 -14.43
N GLU A 838 14.02 6.89 -13.10
CA GLU A 838 14.31 5.73 -12.26
C GLU A 838 13.18 4.67 -12.30
N GLY A 839 13.05 3.96 -13.43
CA GLY A 839 12.17 2.80 -13.57
C GLY A 839 12.97 1.51 -13.78
N ALA A 840 12.50 0.39 -13.24
CA ALA A 840 13.12 -0.92 -13.41
C ALA A 840 13.23 -1.29 -14.91
N LYS A 841 14.46 -1.40 -15.43
CA LYS A 841 14.73 -1.70 -16.85
C LYS A 841 14.26 -3.11 -17.23
N TRP A 842 13.78 -3.29 -18.47
CA TRP A 842 13.34 -4.57 -19.07
C TRP A 842 14.52 -5.51 -19.38
N PRO A 843 14.34 -6.85 -19.43
CA PRO A 843 15.36 -7.77 -19.93
C PRO A 843 15.92 -7.35 -21.29
N PHE A 844 17.13 -7.80 -21.61
CA PHE A 844 17.86 -7.49 -22.85
C PHE A 844 17.23 -8.17 -24.10
N CYS A 845 15.96 -7.88 -24.37
CA CYS A 845 15.17 -8.45 -25.46
C CYS A 845 14.60 -7.37 -26.38
N SER A 846 14.21 -7.76 -27.59
CA SER A 846 13.62 -6.81 -28.55
C SER A 846 12.18 -6.44 -28.18
N LYS A 847 11.68 -5.32 -28.71
CA LYS A 847 10.34 -4.79 -28.39
C LYS A 847 9.22 -5.77 -28.75
N ASP A 848 9.42 -6.59 -29.77
CA ASP A 848 8.51 -7.62 -30.27
C ASP A 848 8.70 -9.00 -29.60
N ALA A 849 9.63 -9.14 -28.66
CA ALA A 849 9.92 -10.42 -28.02
C ALA A 849 8.69 -10.99 -27.27
N PRO A 850 8.43 -12.31 -27.36
CA PRO A 850 7.40 -13.00 -26.60
C PRO A 850 7.57 -12.85 -25.08
N TRP A 851 6.48 -13.01 -24.34
CA TRP A 851 6.49 -13.01 -22.88
C TRP A 851 7.43 -14.09 -22.32
N GLY A 852 8.18 -13.76 -21.27
CA GLY A 852 9.20 -14.64 -20.66
C GLY A 852 10.58 -14.57 -21.33
N THR A 853 10.76 -13.78 -22.39
CA THR A 853 12.06 -13.65 -23.07
C THR A 853 13.06 -12.88 -22.20
N LEU A 854 14.20 -13.51 -21.90
CA LEU A 854 15.31 -12.92 -21.15
C LEU A 854 16.37 -12.27 -22.05
N PHE A 855 16.58 -12.79 -23.27
CA PHE A 855 17.58 -12.25 -24.19
C PHE A 855 17.14 -12.41 -25.64
N SER A 856 17.47 -11.47 -26.52
CA SER A 856 17.20 -11.59 -27.97
C SER A 856 18.45 -11.38 -28.81
N ILE A 857 18.65 -12.25 -29.79
CA ILE A 857 19.80 -12.23 -30.70
C ILE A 857 19.29 -12.03 -32.13
N PRO A 858 19.80 -11.02 -32.88
CA PRO A 858 19.42 -10.83 -34.27
C PRO A 858 19.94 -11.98 -35.14
N VAL A 859 19.15 -12.39 -36.14
CA VAL A 859 19.52 -13.39 -37.13
C VAL A 859 19.33 -12.84 -38.55
N ARG A 860 20.20 -13.24 -39.48
CA ARG A 860 20.09 -12.83 -40.89
C ARG A 860 18.97 -13.61 -41.56
N ASN A 861 17.95 -12.92 -42.06
CA ASN A 861 16.90 -13.52 -42.87
C ASN A 861 17.25 -13.34 -44.35
N VAL A 862 17.35 -14.43 -45.12
CA VAL A 862 17.63 -14.37 -46.56
C VAL A 862 16.33 -14.02 -47.28
N GLY A 863 16.09 -12.74 -47.57
CA GLY A 863 15.02 -12.30 -48.48
C GLY A 863 14.15 -11.11 -48.08
N CYS A 864 14.28 -10.55 -46.87
CA CYS A 864 13.48 -9.39 -46.41
C CYS A 864 14.31 -8.34 -45.67
N GLU A 865 13.95 -7.06 -45.79
CA GLU A 865 14.63 -5.91 -45.14
C GLU A 865 14.35 -5.78 -43.63
N CYS A 866 13.58 -6.67 -43.02
CA CYS A 866 13.27 -6.64 -41.58
C CYS A 866 14.31 -7.44 -40.76
N LYS A 867 14.90 -6.84 -39.72
CA LYS A 867 15.74 -7.54 -38.73
C LYS A 867 14.89 -8.61 -38.02
N ALA A 868 15.20 -9.89 -38.22
CA ALA A 868 14.57 -10.99 -37.48
C ALA A 868 15.37 -11.28 -36.19
N TYR A 869 14.68 -11.67 -35.12
CA TYR A 869 15.29 -12.00 -33.83
C TYR A 869 14.96 -13.45 -33.43
N ARG A 870 15.89 -14.10 -32.74
CA ARG A 870 15.60 -15.29 -31.92
C ARG A 870 15.54 -14.87 -30.46
N HIS A 871 14.56 -15.41 -29.74
CA HIS A 871 14.22 -15.03 -28.37
C HIS A 871 14.49 -16.21 -27.42
N TYR A 872 15.16 -15.93 -26.31
CA TYR A 872 15.67 -16.94 -25.39
C TYR A 872 15.14 -16.72 -23.99
N GLN A 873 14.68 -17.81 -23.36
CA GLN A 873 14.24 -17.84 -21.96
C GLN A 873 15.27 -18.49 -21.03
N SER A 874 16.36 -19.05 -21.57
CA SER A 874 17.43 -19.66 -20.79
C SER A 874 18.76 -19.60 -21.54
N TYR A 875 19.87 -19.72 -20.82
CA TYR A 875 21.20 -19.73 -21.42
C TYR A 875 21.46 -21.01 -22.22
N GLU A 876 20.96 -22.15 -21.76
CA GLU A 876 21.11 -23.46 -22.42
C GLU A 876 20.51 -23.44 -23.82
N ALA A 877 19.43 -22.68 -24.03
CA ALA A 877 18.84 -22.49 -25.35
C ALA A 877 19.76 -21.67 -26.28
N ILE A 878 20.44 -20.63 -25.76
CA ILE A 878 21.44 -19.86 -26.51
C ILE A 878 22.64 -20.75 -26.85
N GLU A 879 23.16 -21.48 -25.86
CA GLU A 879 24.32 -22.35 -26.02
C GLU A 879 24.05 -23.44 -27.06
N LYS A 880 22.86 -24.06 -27.01
CA LYS A 880 22.42 -25.06 -27.99
C LYS A 880 22.36 -24.46 -29.40
N ASP A 881 21.69 -23.32 -29.57
CA ASP A 881 21.57 -22.67 -30.88
C ASP A 881 22.92 -22.20 -31.43
N TYR A 882 23.86 -21.84 -30.55
CA TYR A 882 25.23 -21.51 -30.93
C TYR A 882 25.99 -22.75 -31.43
N LYS A 883 25.90 -23.87 -30.71
CA LYS A 883 26.48 -25.17 -31.12
C LYS A 883 25.91 -25.66 -32.46
N GLU A 884 24.60 -25.49 -32.65
CA GLU A 884 23.89 -25.81 -33.89
C GLU A 884 24.10 -24.77 -35.01
N GLN A 885 24.89 -23.70 -34.74
CA GLN A 885 25.22 -22.63 -35.68
C GLN A 885 24.00 -21.88 -36.23
N LEU A 886 22.89 -21.87 -35.49
CA LEU A 886 21.69 -21.11 -35.83
C LEU A 886 21.82 -19.62 -35.48
N ILE A 887 22.81 -19.28 -34.66
CA ILE A 887 23.29 -17.92 -34.39
C ILE A 887 24.80 -17.86 -34.65
N THR A 888 25.29 -16.75 -35.22
CA THR A 888 26.70 -16.63 -35.62
C THR A 888 27.50 -15.85 -34.57
N PRO A 889 28.85 -16.01 -34.53
CA PRO A 889 29.70 -15.20 -33.67
C PRO A 889 29.47 -13.69 -33.81
N GLU A 890 29.25 -13.20 -35.03
CA GLU A 890 29.05 -11.77 -35.30
C GLU A 890 27.75 -11.25 -34.68
N THR A 891 26.65 -11.98 -34.83
CA THR A 891 25.35 -11.55 -34.27
C THR A 891 25.33 -11.67 -32.75
N LEU A 892 25.96 -12.71 -32.19
CA LEU A 892 26.13 -12.88 -30.76
C LEU A 892 26.95 -11.74 -30.13
N LYS A 893 28.13 -11.45 -30.71
CA LYS A 893 28.99 -10.33 -30.28
C LYS A 893 28.26 -8.99 -30.33
N ALA A 894 27.52 -8.73 -31.41
CA ALA A 894 26.77 -7.48 -31.56
C ALA A 894 25.68 -7.33 -30.47
N ALA A 895 24.93 -8.40 -30.20
CA ALA A 895 23.91 -8.40 -29.15
C ALA A 895 24.51 -8.18 -27.76
N VAL A 896 25.59 -8.89 -27.43
CA VAL A 896 26.30 -8.77 -26.15
C VAL A 896 26.91 -7.37 -25.97
N ALA A 897 27.55 -6.81 -27.00
CA ALA A 897 28.09 -5.46 -26.93
C ALA A 897 26.99 -4.41 -26.68
N SER A 898 25.82 -4.58 -27.28
CA SER A 898 24.68 -3.68 -27.06
C SER A 898 24.15 -3.78 -25.63
N ALA A 899 23.93 -5.00 -25.14
CA ALA A 899 23.42 -5.24 -23.79
C ALA A 899 24.39 -4.73 -22.71
N LEU A 900 25.71 -4.94 -22.90
CA LEU A 900 26.73 -4.39 -22.02
C LEU A 900 26.72 -2.86 -22.03
N ASN A 901 26.59 -2.24 -23.20
CA ASN A 901 26.52 -0.78 -23.26
C ASN A 901 25.31 -0.22 -22.53
N GLU A 902 24.14 -0.80 -22.74
CA GLU A 902 22.91 -0.40 -22.03
C GLU A 902 23.04 -0.53 -20.49
N LEU A 903 23.80 -1.54 -20.05
CA LEU A 903 24.10 -1.78 -18.63
C LEU A 903 25.12 -0.77 -18.08
N LEU A 904 26.12 -0.36 -18.86
CA LEU A 904 27.19 0.56 -18.46
C LEU A 904 26.83 2.04 -18.62
N ASP A 905 25.87 2.39 -19.47
CA ASP A 905 25.41 3.78 -19.70
C ASP A 905 25.06 4.53 -18.40
N PRO A 906 24.23 4.01 -17.48
CA PRO A 906 23.92 4.73 -16.23
C PRO A 906 25.16 4.93 -15.35
N VAL A 907 26.11 4.00 -15.39
CA VAL A 907 27.36 4.08 -14.62
C VAL A 907 28.25 5.19 -15.15
N ARG A 908 28.38 5.29 -16.48
CA ARG A 908 29.12 6.36 -17.16
C ARG A 908 28.52 7.73 -16.87
N LEU A 909 27.20 7.88 -16.98
CA LEU A 909 26.50 9.12 -16.68
C LEU A 909 26.67 9.54 -15.21
N ALA A 910 26.58 8.61 -14.26
CA ALA A 910 26.78 8.89 -12.85
C ALA A 910 28.24 9.32 -12.54
N TYR A 911 29.21 8.71 -13.20
CA TYR A 911 30.63 9.09 -13.09
C TYR A 911 30.89 10.51 -13.64
N GLU A 912 30.33 10.84 -14.80
CA GLU A 912 30.41 12.19 -15.40
C GLU A 912 29.72 13.25 -14.54
N GLY A 913 28.68 12.88 -13.80
CA GLY A 913 27.99 13.78 -12.86
C GLY A 913 28.69 14.00 -11.52
N ASN A 914 29.62 13.13 -11.12
CA ASN A 914 30.18 13.11 -9.75
C ASN A 914 31.66 13.55 -9.70
N ALA A 915 31.90 14.79 -9.26
CA ALA A 915 33.24 15.37 -9.16
C ALA A 915 34.14 14.65 -8.13
N GLU A 916 33.58 14.21 -7.01
CA GLU A 916 34.34 13.49 -5.97
C GLU A 916 34.77 12.10 -6.44
N TRP A 917 33.92 11.42 -7.20
CA TRP A 917 34.27 10.12 -7.78
C TRP A 917 35.39 10.26 -8.82
N ARG A 918 35.33 11.29 -9.67
CA ARG A 918 36.44 11.58 -10.61
C ARG A 918 37.74 11.94 -9.90
N GLU A 919 37.65 12.65 -8.77
CA GLU A 919 38.83 12.93 -7.96
C GLU A 919 39.41 11.66 -7.33
N ALA A 920 38.55 10.79 -6.78
CA ALA A 920 38.97 9.49 -6.26
C ALA A 920 39.62 8.62 -7.34
N ASP A 921 39.12 8.66 -8.58
CA ASP A 921 39.75 8.01 -9.72
C ASP A 921 41.13 8.60 -10.03
N ARG A 922 41.21 9.93 -10.19
CA ARG A 922 42.46 10.64 -10.51
C ARG A 922 43.56 10.41 -9.47
N MET A 923 43.20 10.42 -8.19
CA MET A 923 44.13 10.26 -7.08
C MET A 923 44.42 8.80 -6.75
N GLY A 924 43.49 7.89 -7.06
CA GLY A 924 43.65 6.45 -6.85
C GLY A 924 44.39 5.75 -7.99
N TYR A 925 44.32 6.26 -9.21
CA TYR A 925 44.97 5.65 -10.39
C TYR A 925 45.74 6.70 -11.20
N PRO A 926 46.72 7.39 -10.61
CA PRO A 926 47.43 8.49 -11.26
C PRO A 926 48.09 8.09 -12.59
N GLU A 927 48.48 6.83 -12.74
CA GLU A 927 49.06 6.27 -13.95
C GLU A 927 48.17 6.38 -15.19
N ASP A 928 46.85 6.34 -15.03
CA ASP A 928 45.89 6.47 -16.14
C ASP A 928 45.82 7.91 -16.68
N TRP A 929 46.36 8.87 -15.92
CA TRP A 929 46.29 10.31 -16.22
C TRP A 929 47.65 10.89 -16.64
N LEU A 930 48.71 10.08 -16.64
CA LEU A 930 50.04 10.49 -17.10
C LEU A 930 50.04 10.63 -18.64
N GLY A 931 49.98 11.87 -19.13
CA GLY A 931 49.96 12.20 -20.56
C GLY A 931 48.68 12.89 -21.05
N VAL A 932 47.70 13.08 -20.16
CA VAL A 932 46.51 13.89 -20.40
C VAL A 932 46.78 15.29 -19.84
N GLN A 933 47.51 16.13 -20.60
CA GLN A 933 47.66 17.57 -20.33
C GLN A 933 46.76 18.39 -21.26
#